data_AF-A0A351GFR6-F1
#
_entry.id   AF-A0A351GFR6-F1
#
_cell.length_a   1.000
_cell.length_b   1.000
_cell.length_c   1.000
_cell.angle_alpha   90.00
_cell.angle_beta   90.00
_cell.angle_gamma   90.00
#
_symmetry.space_group_name_H-M   'P 1'
#
loop_
_entity.id
_entity.type
_entity.pdbx_description
1 polymer ?
#
loop_
_entity_poly.entity_id
_entity_poly.type
_entity_poly.pdbx_seq_one_letter_code
_entity_poly.pdbx_strand_id
1 'polypeptide(L)'
;MAVIRGAPSTTQKAVEKLQESMVTAAPEVDPNMVQQKGEAPVSPISGSIFDRIAAQPVVETSQDNIEQQAEQVGEQVQRAVAEGSPVAPELAAIATAELESNPKRLNQKQLERAEAKKNIVKPLNERTEEDSGQWFFNAVVAEDAASDVTSGPMSDGGLVARARNLSNQVSEKNIGFGGLTSAAKDNVALNTLNALGAYDAESQMPSRDFLQTMSVVTEDTISQLAFSEPTSLDINPGETAINNDGEVQNITEEEIAQSTPFSKAKANRDLGTRISREFQRLRNKAEDRPTDEYQDISADEAIALGDMAKELYWAANKTVDGKNFLVRQKANDGQVYFTLTKHGSDMLKQGAARRKRMFPGKQIKAQKTPGVPLTGEAKKQTRRVSSKGGALTGTQELDEAMRNLNKVANVVDPRRLKILYLTALPVLLGQASPDSLYASLNHVGQDKLNKFLAKASAKTGSPTEKETKNATQEYNDLINDLAQDLRGIALERKGANYLTYYVQAFNTRIAPQQSTLDPTTSKTARFVTRNAKPSLVDSKTGTGRRIERNLRQMYAMHLVEGAGSKLPKERNQMLVIASPKLAKWGVSLREALNSIPDSKIEEISQAIEDGVSVNDPNFPQVPQLPSDLDPELLETIKKQGEDGQAYIDGLIDFANYYETVQNAYTNKKAGRSDGNYQFPSFFNAYMDGKTNGLASNGMQMGSMSVARRTGVLRSQNTSAIDNNEDIRDELANLLLASLDDGFDGHTGEVGEYLHSIATELFSIRALNKATTMTFGYGKELNSFKRDIREYLDLMEQEKIAEGSNYNEIALAVEILTPDNPDGRQILVEILHAKYVPSLVQVLDKRALQSRNVMRGAAMLHALSNELFTIESPTGTSLNLGGSATTGYIEGDAYKVWSDGKYNQRKVGRFGDELTAAAPRLMDDVSVPGERAYGGSVPAPVQSLDAATVIRTASGKSWSRLEAASGGAPYLHTIYDAFKVDAMGYDVVLEEVNQNWLDLNMQWSYLEKTSDALNNLRTKFAERYSGRDPNDALTANEWSMAGYLLEQTKVEGKSISSNLMNKLSKVLDLPVVDKDNKLIEKHPEVEEATKRIEDVMIAVGYNPKSPPAQPTVRHIKAFVQAFSKELNMQGRLNKMIAETNRDKDALKSEIEKQISDGNFGVSQYYDH
;
A
#
# COMPACT_ATOMS: atom_id res chain seq x y z
N MET A 1 44.66 -21.48 -48.50
CA MET A 1 46.11 -21.73 -48.67
C MET A 1 46.85 -20.81 -47.71
N ALA A 2 47.72 -21.42 -46.90
CA ALA A 2 49.03 -20.97 -46.38
C ALA A 2 49.43 -19.47 -46.42
N VAL A 3 50.21 -18.86 -45.50
CA VAL A 3 51.10 -19.22 -44.35
C VAL A 3 51.68 -17.84 -43.87
N ILE A 4 51.96 -17.53 -42.59
CA ILE A 4 53.31 -17.47 -41.95
C ILE A 4 53.24 -16.77 -40.56
N ARG A 5 53.77 -17.45 -39.52
CA ARG A 5 54.61 -17.07 -38.33
C ARG A 5 54.31 -15.79 -37.52
N GLY A 6 54.45 -15.72 -36.19
CA GLY A 6 54.99 -16.62 -35.15
C GLY A 6 55.53 -15.82 -33.94
N ALA A 7 55.50 -16.44 -32.76
CA ALA A 7 56.24 -16.17 -31.50
C ALA A 7 55.64 -15.25 -30.39
N PRO A 8 55.92 -15.55 -29.08
CA PRO A 8 54.94 -15.41 -27.97
C PRO A 8 55.44 -14.68 -26.70
N SER A 9 54.55 -14.34 -25.74
CA SER A 9 54.96 -14.00 -24.35
C SER A 9 53.86 -14.19 -23.29
N THR A 10 54.21 -14.98 -22.26
CA THR A 10 53.93 -14.86 -20.80
C THR A 10 52.49 -14.88 -20.28
N THR A 11 51.94 -16.00 -19.75
CA THR A 11 52.23 -16.80 -18.53
C THR A 11 51.46 -16.34 -17.30
N GLN A 12 50.44 -17.16 -17.03
CA GLN A 12 49.69 -17.35 -15.80
C GLN A 12 50.56 -18.12 -14.78
N LYS A 13 50.83 -17.52 -13.61
CA LYS A 13 51.13 -18.12 -12.27
C LYS A 13 52.18 -17.30 -11.50
N ALA A 14 51.74 -16.55 -10.47
CA ALA A 14 52.51 -16.27 -9.25
C ALA A 14 51.67 -15.46 -8.22
N VAL A 15 50.71 -16.08 -7.53
CA VAL A 15 50.23 -15.59 -6.21
C VAL A 15 50.16 -16.73 -5.16
N GLU A 16 50.46 -17.98 -5.53
CA GLU A 16 50.71 -19.04 -4.56
C GLU A 16 52.22 -19.31 -4.43
N LYS A 17 52.67 -19.29 -3.17
CA LYS A 17 54.04 -19.49 -2.63
C LYS A 17 54.97 -18.27 -2.53
N LEU A 18 54.68 -17.44 -1.52
CA LEU A 18 55.70 -17.02 -0.55
C LEU A 18 55.45 -17.78 0.76
N GLN A 19 55.86 -19.04 0.79
CA GLN A 19 56.20 -19.76 2.02
C GLN A 19 57.06 -20.95 1.62
N GLU A 20 58.36 -20.90 1.90
CA GLU A 20 59.20 -22.07 2.23
C GLU A 20 60.61 -21.65 2.66
N SER A 21 60.87 -21.73 3.97
CA SER A 21 61.99 -22.42 4.64
C SER A 21 61.79 -22.19 6.14
N MET A 22 61.72 -23.17 7.04
CA MET A 22 62.46 -24.44 7.19
C MET A 22 61.50 -25.51 7.81
N VAL A 23 61.35 -26.73 7.25
CA VAL A 23 62.04 -28.02 7.59
C VAL A 23 61.76 -28.45 9.05
N THR A 24 61.16 -29.60 9.44
CA THR A 24 61.26 -31.05 9.06
C THR A 24 60.12 -31.84 9.74
N ALA A 25 59.41 -32.75 9.05
CA ALA A 25 59.51 -34.23 9.08
C ALA A 25 58.79 -34.99 10.25
N ALA A 26 57.99 -36.00 9.85
CA ALA A 26 57.05 -36.89 10.58
C ALA A 26 57.75 -38.08 11.33
N PRO A 27 57.11 -39.22 11.74
CA PRO A 27 55.69 -39.66 11.83
C PRO A 27 55.29 -40.55 13.07
N GLU A 28 53.98 -40.80 13.19
CA GLU A 28 53.21 -42.01 13.59
C GLU A 28 53.48 -42.91 14.84
N VAL A 29 52.33 -43.40 15.37
CA VAL A 29 51.97 -44.77 15.87
C VAL A 29 51.45 -44.83 17.33
N ASP A 30 50.15 -45.15 17.45
CA ASP A 30 49.37 -45.67 18.61
C ASP A 30 49.67 -47.19 18.75
N PRO A 31 49.75 -47.89 19.92
CA PRO A 31 48.64 -48.07 20.89
C PRO A 31 48.98 -48.46 22.36
N ASN A 32 47.93 -48.50 23.21
CA ASN A 32 47.71 -49.35 24.42
C ASN A 32 47.85 -48.79 25.87
N MET A 33 46.74 -48.97 26.61
CA MET A 33 46.59 -49.55 27.98
C MET A 33 46.49 -48.68 29.26
N VAL A 34 45.24 -48.30 29.59
CA VAL A 34 44.37 -48.69 30.74
C VAL A 34 44.95 -49.31 32.06
N GLN A 35 44.52 -48.71 33.20
CA GLN A 35 44.27 -49.25 34.59
C GLN A 35 45.46 -49.57 35.54
N GLN A 36 45.44 -49.47 36.89
CA GLN A 36 44.41 -49.58 37.95
C GLN A 36 44.99 -49.11 39.35
N LYS A 37 44.25 -48.40 40.22
CA LYS A 37 43.64 -48.75 41.56
C LYS A 37 44.49 -48.87 42.87
N GLY A 38 43.94 -48.27 43.95
CA GLY A 38 44.01 -48.64 45.40
C GLY A 38 44.92 -47.77 46.29
N GLU A 39 44.67 -47.41 47.57
CA GLU A 39 43.58 -47.52 48.57
C GLU A 39 43.95 -46.62 49.81
N ALA A 40 42.98 -46.38 50.71
CA ALA A 40 42.83 -45.38 51.82
C ALA A 40 43.76 -45.50 53.09
N PRO A 41 43.52 -44.83 54.26
CA PRO A 41 43.11 -43.45 54.66
C PRO A 41 43.99 -42.79 55.79
N VAL A 42 43.73 -41.52 56.19
CA VAL A 42 43.60 -40.95 57.57
C VAL A 42 43.87 -39.41 57.60
N SER A 43 43.04 -38.67 58.36
CA SER A 43 42.94 -37.19 58.59
C SER A 43 43.77 -36.69 59.80
N PRO A 44 43.83 -35.38 60.17
CA PRO A 44 43.14 -34.18 59.63
C PRO A 44 44.04 -32.92 59.38
N ILE A 45 43.41 -31.82 58.90
CA ILE A 45 43.74 -30.37 59.10
C ILE A 45 44.21 -29.56 57.85
N SER A 46 43.37 -28.56 57.51
CA SER A 46 43.54 -27.28 56.78
C SER A 46 44.13 -27.23 55.35
N GLY A 47 43.27 -26.95 54.36
CA GLY A 47 43.61 -26.51 53.00
C GLY A 47 42.38 -25.92 52.30
N SER A 48 42.54 -24.82 51.55
CA SER A 48 41.46 -23.94 51.04
C SER A 48 40.81 -24.44 49.73
N ILE A 49 39.70 -23.80 49.37
CA ILE A 49 38.74 -24.12 48.29
C ILE A 49 39.30 -24.25 46.85
N PHE A 50 40.58 -23.92 46.60
CA PHE A 50 41.16 -23.89 45.25
C PHE A 50 41.37 -25.27 44.59
N ASP A 51 41.23 -26.38 45.32
CA ASP A 51 41.40 -27.72 44.76
C ASP A 51 40.11 -28.34 44.16
N ARG A 52 38.97 -27.62 44.17
CA ARG A 52 37.67 -28.12 43.64
C ARG A 52 37.32 -27.73 42.19
N ILE A 53 38.17 -27.00 41.46
CA ILE A 53 37.85 -26.58 40.07
C ILE A 53 38.42 -27.51 38.99
N ALA A 54 39.33 -28.44 39.31
CA ALA A 54 40.06 -29.20 38.28
C ALA A 54 39.44 -30.54 37.81
N ALA A 55 38.15 -30.81 38.03
CA ALA A 55 37.53 -32.05 37.52
C ALA A 55 36.02 -31.94 37.22
N GLN A 56 35.66 -31.25 36.13
CA GLN A 56 34.44 -31.53 35.36
C GLN A 56 34.72 -31.37 33.86
N PRO A 57 34.10 -32.17 32.97
CA PRO A 57 34.31 -32.08 31.53
C PRO A 57 33.73 -30.76 30.99
N VAL A 58 34.47 -30.15 30.06
CA VAL A 58 33.99 -29.02 29.25
C VAL A 58 32.76 -29.46 28.48
N VAL A 59 31.59 -28.94 28.88
CA VAL A 59 30.40 -28.91 28.03
C VAL A 59 30.56 -27.69 27.11
N GLU A 60 30.47 -27.88 25.81
CA GLU A 60 30.30 -26.76 24.85
C GLU A 60 29.07 -25.96 25.25
N THR A 61 29.27 -24.84 25.95
CA THR A 61 28.22 -23.86 26.22
C THR A 61 27.92 -23.12 24.91
N SER A 62 26.70 -23.26 24.40
CA SER A 62 26.19 -22.42 23.32
C SER A 62 26.27 -20.93 23.71
N GLN A 63 26.47 -20.05 22.73
CA GLN A 63 26.46 -18.59 22.94
C GLN A 63 25.21 -18.10 23.70
N ASP A 64 24.08 -18.80 23.57
CA ASP A 64 22.84 -18.49 24.28
C ASP A 64 22.93 -18.63 25.81
N ASN A 65 23.73 -19.55 26.33
CA ASN A 65 23.92 -19.72 27.78
C ASN A 65 24.79 -18.62 28.40
N ILE A 66 25.74 -18.08 27.63
CA ILE A 66 26.56 -16.93 28.05
C ILE A 66 25.71 -15.66 28.03
N GLU A 67 24.89 -15.46 26.99
CA GLU A 67 23.97 -14.31 26.88
C GLU A 67 22.91 -14.32 28.01
N GLN A 68 22.37 -15.48 28.41
CA GLN A 68 21.41 -15.58 29.53
C GLN A 68 22.04 -15.31 30.89
N GLN A 69 23.29 -15.73 31.10
CA GLN A 69 24.03 -15.41 32.33
C GLN A 69 24.36 -13.92 32.40
N ALA A 70 24.86 -13.31 31.33
CA ALA A 70 25.14 -11.86 31.30
C ALA A 70 23.88 -11.01 31.58
N GLU A 71 22.72 -11.46 31.11
CA GLU A 71 21.44 -10.80 31.34
C GLU A 71 20.96 -10.90 32.81
N GLN A 72 21.04 -12.09 33.42
CA GLN A 72 20.75 -12.27 34.85
C GLN A 72 21.70 -11.46 35.73
N VAL A 73 22.97 -11.37 35.34
CA VAL A 73 23.98 -10.57 36.03
C VAL A 73 23.68 -9.08 35.91
N GLY A 74 23.27 -8.59 34.73
CA GLY A 74 22.85 -7.21 34.53
C GLY A 74 21.64 -6.80 35.38
N GLU A 75 20.66 -7.69 35.53
CA GLU A 75 19.49 -7.47 36.41
C GLU A 75 19.89 -7.47 37.90
N GLN A 76 20.78 -8.37 38.32
CA GLN A 76 21.29 -8.40 39.70
C GLN A 76 22.12 -7.17 40.06
N VAL A 77 22.91 -6.64 39.12
CA VAL A 77 23.68 -5.40 39.29
C VAL A 77 22.73 -4.20 39.43
N GLN A 78 21.69 -4.10 38.59
CA GLN A 78 20.70 -3.03 38.73
C GLN A 78 19.93 -3.11 40.05
N ARG A 79 19.60 -4.31 40.50
CA ARG A 79 18.90 -4.52 41.78
C ARG A 79 19.80 -4.17 42.97
N ALA A 80 21.08 -4.58 42.96
CA ALA A 80 22.06 -4.22 43.98
C ALA A 80 22.34 -2.71 44.05
N VAL A 81 22.40 -2.02 42.90
CA VAL A 81 22.56 -0.55 42.82
C VAL A 81 21.32 0.17 43.35
N ALA A 82 20.11 -0.32 43.02
CA ALA A 82 18.86 0.24 43.54
C ALA A 82 18.70 0.02 45.06
N GLU A 83 19.27 -1.06 45.60
CA GLU A 83 19.22 -1.43 47.02
C GLU A 83 20.44 -0.95 47.83
N GLY A 84 21.42 -0.28 47.21
CA GLY A 84 22.63 0.21 47.87
C GLY A 84 23.60 -0.87 48.35
N SER A 85 23.51 -2.09 47.82
CA SER A 85 24.34 -3.23 48.19
C SER A 85 25.59 -3.36 47.30
N PRO A 86 26.75 -3.79 47.85
CA PRO A 86 27.97 -3.96 47.06
C PRO A 86 27.84 -5.13 46.08
N VAL A 87 28.11 -4.86 44.79
CA VAL A 87 28.14 -5.86 43.72
C VAL A 87 29.41 -6.71 43.87
N ALA A 88 29.27 -8.04 43.78
CA ALA A 88 30.42 -8.95 43.87
C ALA A 88 31.41 -8.70 42.70
N PRO A 89 32.74 -8.67 42.93
CA PRO A 89 33.75 -8.30 41.93
C PRO A 89 33.73 -9.17 40.65
N GLU A 90 33.37 -10.44 40.79
CA GLU A 90 33.30 -11.39 39.66
C GLU A 90 32.11 -11.11 38.72
N LEU A 91 30.99 -10.61 39.27
CA LEU A 91 29.81 -10.18 38.50
C LEU A 91 30.07 -8.87 37.76
N ALA A 92 30.82 -7.96 38.38
CA ALA A 92 31.25 -6.72 37.73
C ALA A 92 32.17 -7.00 36.54
N ALA A 93 33.10 -7.96 36.64
CA ALA A 93 34.04 -8.31 35.57
C ALA A 93 33.36 -8.90 34.31
N ILE A 94 32.31 -9.72 34.49
CA ILE A 94 31.53 -10.28 33.37
C ILE A 94 30.74 -9.18 32.65
N ALA A 95 30.07 -8.29 33.41
CA ALA A 95 29.36 -7.15 32.85
C ALA A 95 30.31 -6.19 32.12
N THR A 96 31.51 -5.96 32.64
CA THR A 96 32.54 -5.12 32.02
C THR A 96 33.09 -5.75 30.73
N ALA A 97 33.39 -7.05 30.71
CA ALA A 97 33.90 -7.72 29.51
C ALA A 97 32.88 -7.73 28.35
N GLU A 98 31.59 -7.86 28.64
CA GLU A 98 30.53 -7.85 27.63
C GLU A 98 30.18 -6.42 27.15
N LEU A 99 30.21 -5.43 28.07
CA LEU A 99 30.11 -4.01 27.72
C LEU A 99 31.31 -3.52 26.91
N GLU A 100 32.51 -4.03 27.17
CA GLU A 100 33.72 -3.66 26.43
C GLU A 100 33.80 -4.36 25.08
N SER A 101 33.29 -5.59 24.95
CA SER A 101 33.35 -6.33 23.69
C SER A 101 32.28 -5.91 22.66
N ASN A 102 31.09 -5.48 23.09
CA ASN A 102 30.06 -5.04 22.14
C ASN A 102 28.99 -4.06 22.71
N PRO A 103 29.39 -2.85 23.15
CA PRO A 103 28.50 -1.91 23.84
C PRO A 103 27.28 -1.46 23.00
N LYS A 104 27.41 -1.50 21.66
CA LYS A 104 26.33 -1.14 20.74
C LYS A 104 25.18 -2.16 20.73
N ARG A 105 25.48 -3.45 20.85
CA ARG A 105 24.48 -4.54 20.76
C ARG A 105 23.63 -4.62 22.03
N LEU A 106 24.26 -4.44 23.20
CA LEU A 106 23.56 -4.45 24.49
C LEU A 106 22.62 -3.23 24.62
N ASN A 107 23.11 -2.03 24.28
CA ASN A 107 22.29 -0.81 24.26
C ASN A 107 21.11 -0.93 23.28
N GLN A 108 21.32 -1.52 22.10
CA GLN A 108 20.26 -1.73 21.12
C GLN A 108 19.19 -2.70 21.62
N LYS A 109 19.56 -3.84 22.21
CA LYS A 109 18.59 -4.78 22.82
C LYS A 109 17.81 -4.14 23.98
N GLN A 110 18.45 -3.31 24.81
CA GLN A 110 17.79 -2.59 25.90
C GLN A 110 16.79 -1.54 25.38
N LEU A 111 17.14 -0.81 24.31
CA LEU A 111 16.23 0.13 23.64
C LEU A 111 15.04 -0.60 23.01
N GLU A 112 15.28 -1.71 22.31
CA GLU A 112 14.23 -2.57 21.74
C GLU A 112 13.24 -3.07 22.80
N ARG A 113 13.71 -3.43 24.01
CA ARG A 113 12.86 -3.82 25.15
C ARG A 113 12.06 -2.65 25.73
N ALA A 114 12.67 -1.47 25.84
CA ALA A 114 12.00 -0.27 26.34
C ALA A 114 10.88 0.19 25.39
N GLU A 115 11.04 0.00 24.08
CA GLU A 115 10.01 0.29 23.09
C GLU A 115 8.91 -0.79 23.05
N ALA A 116 9.25 -2.07 23.24
CA ALA A 116 8.26 -3.15 23.33
C ALA A 116 7.24 -2.91 24.47
N LYS A 117 7.71 -2.44 25.65
CA LYS A 117 6.86 -2.13 26.81
C LYS A 117 5.81 -1.02 26.57
N LYS A 118 5.92 -0.24 25.50
CA LYS A 118 4.99 0.88 25.20
C LYS A 118 3.77 0.47 24.36
N ASN A 119 3.75 -0.75 23.80
CA ASN A 119 2.70 -1.24 22.91
C ASN A 119 1.93 -2.44 23.51
N ILE A 120 1.72 -2.42 24.83
CA ILE A 120 1.02 -3.51 25.54
C ILE A 120 -0.48 -3.40 25.25
N VAL A 121 -1.04 -4.42 24.60
CA VAL A 121 -2.47 -4.49 24.29
C VAL A 121 -3.23 -5.10 25.47
N LYS A 122 -4.18 -4.35 26.05
CA LYS A 122 -5.03 -4.84 27.16
C LYS A 122 -5.86 -6.08 26.74
N PRO A 123 -6.18 -6.99 27.69
CA PRO A 123 -7.07 -8.11 27.41
C PRO A 123 -8.51 -7.63 27.15
N LEU A 124 -9.31 -8.44 26.45
CA LEU A 124 -10.65 -8.06 25.96
C LEU A 124 -11.61 -7.55 27.05
N ASN A 125 -11.50 -8.08 28.27
CA ASN A 125 -12.35 -7.72 29.41
C ASN A 125 -11.97 -6.38 30.06
N GLU A 126 -10.80 -5.81 29.75
CA GLU A 126 -10.30 -4.55 30.29
C GLU A 126 -10.29 -3.41 29.25
N ARG A 127 -10.70 -3.66 28.00
CA ARG A 127 -10.76 -2.64 26.94
C ARG A 127 -11.94 -1.69 27.16
N THR A 128 -11.63 -0.41 27.27
CA THR A 128 -12.56 0.72 27.50
C THR A 128 -12.81 1.53 26.21
N GLU A 129 -13.58 2.61 26.29
CA GLU A 129 -13.78 3.55 25.17
C GLU A 129 -12.46 4.16 24.65
N GLU A 130 -11.52 4.46 25.55
CA GLU A 130 -10.18 4.97 25.23
C GLU A 130 -9.34 3.96 24.41
N ASP A 131 -9.58 2.66 24.63
CA ASP A 131 -8.84 1.56 24.00
C ASP A 131 -9.33 1.23 22.59
N SER A 132 -10.47 1.80 22.15
CA SER A 132 -11.12 1.52 20.86
C SER A 132 -10.31 1.90 19.63
N GLY A 133 -9.20 2.63 19.79
CA GLY A 133 -8.36 3.01 18.67
C GLY A 133 -9.04 4.02 17.72
N GLN A 134 -10.30 4.38 17.94
CA GLN A 134 -11.08 5.28 17.11
C GLN A 134 -11.53 6.50 17.91
N TRP A 135 -11.21 7.69 17.39
CA TRP A 135 -11.86 8.91 17.86
C TRP A 135 -13.20 9.05 17.14
N PHE A 136 -14.32 8.93 17.86
CA PHE A 136 -15.64 8.89 17.25
C PHE A 136 -16.23 10.28 17.04
N PHE A 137 -16.72 10.52 15.83
CA PHE A 137 -17.64 11.60 15.53
C PHE A 137 -19.09 11.12 15.64
N ASN A 138 -19.88 11.67 16.58
CA ASN A 138 -21.25 11.16 16.83
C ASN A 138 -22.22 11.32 15.65
N ALA A 139 -21.94 12.17 14.65
CA ALA A 139 -22.86 12.32 13.51
C ALA A 139 -22.93 11.06 12.62
N VAL A 140 -21.89 10.22 12.59
CA VAL A 140 -21.86 9.02 11.73
C VAL A 140 -22.60 7.83 12.37
N VAL A 141 -22.81 7.86 13.69
CA VAL A 141 -23.70 6.88 14.36
C VAL A 141 -25.16 7.27 14.16
N ALA A 142 -25.45 8.55 13.90
CA ALA A 142 -26.81 9.06 13.88
C ALA A 142 -27.65 8.56 12.71
N GLU A 143 -27.10 8.30 11.52
CA GLU A 143 -27.92 7.88 10.36
C GLU A 143 -28.31 6.39 10.38
N ASP A 144 -27.43 5.49 10.84
CA ASP A 144 -27.78 4.07 11.01
C ASP A 144 -28.58 3.81 12.31
N ALA A 145 -28.49 4.71 13.29
CA ALA A 145 -29.15 4.59 14.59
C ALA A 145 -30.34 5.55 14.80
N ALA A 146 -30.79 6.28 13.76
CA ALA A 146 -31.93 7.20 13.78
C ALA A 146 -33.29 6.54 14.10
N SER A 147 -33.31 5.27 14.52
CA SER A 147 -34.51 4.68 15.12
C SER A 147 -34.52 4.66 16.64
N ASP A 148 -33.41 4.84 17.40
CA ASP A 148 -33.52 4.80 18.88
C ASP A 148 -32.27 5.21 19.70
N VAL A 149 -31.70 6.41 19.53
CA VAL A 149 -30.62 6.88 20.43
C VAL A 149 -31.00 8.17 21.14
N THR A 150 -31.81 8.01 22.19
CA THR A 150 -31.84 8.92 23.33
C THR A 150 -30.95 8.34 24.43
N SER A 151 -29.85 9.02 24.78
CA SER A 151 -29.12 9.02 26.07
C SER A 151 -29.06 7.75 26.98
N GLY A 152 -29.14 6.53 26.42
CA GLY A 152 -29.07 5.26 27.14
C GLY A 152 -27.72 4.54 26.98
N PRO A 153 -27.43 3.52 27.83
CA PRO A 153 -26.23 2.70 27.67
C PRO A 153 -26.23 2.04 26.29
N MET A 154 -25.10 2.15 25.57
CA MET A 154 -24.96 1.60 24.22
C MET A 154 -25.30 0.10 24.19
N SER A 155 -26.22 -0.28 23.30
CA SER A 155 -26.61 -1.69 23.08
C SER A 155 -25.39 -2.52 22.69
N ASP A 156 -25.23 -3.71 23.28
CA ASP A 156 -24.20 -4.68 22.89
C ASP A 156 -24.66 -5.59 21.73
N GLY A 157 -25.87 -5.37 21.21
CA GLY A 157 -26.49 -6.19 20.17
C GLY A 157 -26.58 -7.68 20.56
N GLY A 158 -26.58 -8.01 21.85
CA GLY A 158 -26.60 -9.38 22.36
C GLY A 158 -25.25 -10.11 22.31
N LEU A 159 -24.14 -9.42 22.04
CA LEU A 159 -22.79 -10.01 21.93
C LEU A 159 -22.40 -10.82 23.18
N VAL A 160 -22.59 -10.26 24.38
CA VAL A 160 -22.21 -10.93 25.64
C VAL A 160 -23.12 -12.13 25.90
N ALA A 161 -24.41 -12.01 25.57
CA ALA A 161 -25.37 -13.11 25.71
C ALA A 161 -24.99 -14.29 24.80
N ARG A 162 -24.64 -14.03 23.54
CA ARG A 162 -24.18 -15.08 22.60
C ARG A 162 -22.87 -15.74 23.03
N ALA A 163 -21.91 -14.96 23.54
CA ALA A 163 -20.66 -15.51 24.07
C ALA A 163 -20.88 -16.40 25.29
N ARG A 164 -21.77 -16.01 26.21
CA ARG A 164 -22.16 -16.83 27.35
C ARG A 164 -22.95 -18.07 26.92
N ASN A 165 -23.85 -17.93 25.95
CA ASN A 165 -24.63 -19.04 25.41
C ASN A 165 -23.71 -20.14 24.86
N LEU A 166 -22.70 -19.79 24.06
CA LEU A 166 -21.70 -20.76 23.58
C LEU A 166 -21.00 -21.48 24.74
N SER A 167 -20.48 -20.72 25.72
CA SER A 167 -19.80 -21.30 26.88
C SER A 167 -20.72 -22.21 27.72
N ASN A 168 -21.97 -21.81 27.93
CA ASN A 168 -22.95 -22.57 28.71
C ASN A 168 -23.35 -23.86 27.98
N GLN A 169 -23.65 -23.79 26.68
CA GLN A 169 -24.01 -24.99 25.90
C GLN A 169 -22.86 -26.01 25.85
N VAL A 170 -21.60 -25.57 25.84
CA VAL A 170 -20.45 -26.49 25.96
C VAL A 170 -20.37 -27.11 27.36
N SER A 171 -20.54 -26.31 28.41
CA SER A 171 -20.50 -26.77 29.81
C SER A 171 -21.62 -27.76 30.12
N GLU A 172 -22.80 -27.53 29.54
CA GLU A 172 -23.99 -28.39 29.65
C GLU A 172 -23.93 -29.63 28.74
N LYS A 173 -22.86 -29.79 27.94
CA LYS A 173 -22.69 -30.88 26.95
C LYS A 173 -23.79 -30.90 25.88
N ASN A 174 -24.43 -29.77 25.61
CA ASN A 174 -25.38 -29.60 24.52
C ASN A 174 -24.66 -29.48 23.17
N ILE A 175 -23.51 -28.79 23.17
CA ILE A 175 -22.56 -28.72 22.05
C ILE A 175 -21.14 -28.97 22.55
N GLY A 176 -20.16 -29.21 21.66
CA GLY A 176 -18.74 -29.29 22.07
C GLY A 176 -17.85 -30.02 21.09
N PHE A 177 -16.58 -30.24 21.45
CA PHE A 177 -15.66 -31.06 20.65
C PHE A 177 -15.73 -32.53 21.08
N GLY A 178 -15.79 -33.43 20.11
CA GLY A 178 -15.80 -34.87 20.36
C GLY A 178 -14.40 -35.46 20.48
N GLY A 179 -14.26 -36.50 21.30
CA GLY A 179 -13.02 -37.27 21.41
C GLY A 179 -11.89 -36.58 22.19
N LEU A 180 -12.20 -35.60 23.05
CA LEU A 180 -11.24 -34.94 23.95
C LEU A 180 -10.79 -35.84 25.12
N THR A 181 -10.55 -37.13 24.87
CA THR A 181 -10.06 -38.06 25.89
C THR A 181 -8.54 -38.13 25.85
N SER A 182 -7.89 -38.30 27.01
CA SER A 182 -6.42 -38.44 27.15
C SER A 182 -5.80 -39.60 26.35
N ALA A 183 -6.60 -40.52 25.80
CA ALA A 183 -6.17 -41.62 24.95
C ALA A 183 -6.11 -41.30 23.43
N ALA A 184 -6.57 -40.12 22.98
CA ALA A 184 -6.66 -39.78 21.57
C ALA A 184 -5.36 -39.15 21.05
N LYS A 185 -4.45 -39.95 20.48
CA LYS A 185 -3.14 -39.48 19.99
C LYS A 185 -3.16 -38.60 18.72
N ASP A 186 -4.30 -38.49 18.04
CA ASP A 186 -4.42 -37.77 16.75
C ASP A 186 -5.61 -36.78 16.71
N ASN A 187 -6.06 -36.26 17.87
CA ASN A 187 -7.17 -35.31 17.90
C ASN A 187 -6.66 -33.86 17.74
N VAL A 188 -6.82 -33.30 16.54
CA VAL A 188 -6.42 -31.91 16.21
C VAL A 188 -7.02 -30.89 17.16
N ALA A 189 -8.28 -31.08 17.60
CA ALA A 189 -8.92 -30.20 18.57
C ALA A 189 -8.22 -30.25 19.93
N LEU A 190 -7.94 -31.46 20.43
CA LEU A 190 -7.23 -31.66 21.70
C LEU A 190 -5.80 -31.10 21.63
N ASN A 191 -5.08 -31.35 20.54
CA ASN A 191 -3.72 -30.86 20.34
C ASN A 191 -3.66 -29.33 20.32
N THR A 192 -4.57 -28.69 19.58
CA THR A 192 -4.66 -27.22 19.50
C THR A 192 -5.05 -26.60 20.85
N LEU A 193 -5.99 -27.22 21.58
CA LEU A 193 -6.39 -26.73 22.92
C LEU A 193 -5.26 -26.92 23.95
N ASN A 194 -4.56 -28.05 23.92
CA ASN A 194 -3.40 -28.31 24.80
C ASN A 194 -2.25 -27.35 24.53
N ALA A 195 -1.95 -27.07 23.25
CA ALA A 195 -0.93 -26.09 22.87
C ALA A 195 -1.23 -24.68 23.44
N LEU A 196 -2.51 -24.34 23.61
CA LEU A 196 -2.95 -23.08 24.19
C LEU A 196 -3.12 -23.11 25.71
N GLY A 197 -3.01 -24.28 26.37
CA GLY A 197 -3.42 -24.44 27.76
C GLY A 197 -4.90 -24.12 27.98
N ALA A 198 -5.72 -24.30 26.95
CA ALA A 198 -7.15 -24.00 26.95
C ALA A 198 -8.00 -25.22 27.32
N TYR A 199 -7.40 -26.39 27.52
CA TYR A 199 -8.08 -27.64 27.87
C TYR A 199 -8.00 -27.90 29.37
N ASP A 200 -9.14 -28.18 29.99
CA ASP A 200 -9.23 -28.66 31.37
C ASP A 200 -9.39 -30.19 31.38
N ALA A 201 -8.40 -30.87 31.96
CA ALA A 201 -8.35 -32.32 32.04
C ALA A 201 -9.40 -32.92 32.98
N GLU A 202 -9.87 -32.18 33.98
CA GLU A 202 -10.87 -32.65 34.95
C GLU A 202 -12.28 -32.64 34.34
N SER A 203 -12.65 -31.54 33.70
CA SER A 203 -13.94 -31.41 33.01
C SER A 203 -13.96 -32.06 31.61
N GLN A 204 -12.77 -32.37 31.06
CA GLN A 204 -12.57 -32.81 29.67
C GLN A 204 -13.15 -31.83 28.64
N MET A 205 -13.05 -30.54 28.94
CA MET A 205 -13.63 -29.46 28.14
C MET A 205 -12.66 -28.30 27.95
N PRO A 206 -12.86 -27.45 26.92
CA PRO A 206 -12.19 -26.16 26.86
C PRO A 206 -12.61 -25.26 28.03
N SER A 207 -11.70 -24.42 28.50
CA SER A 207 -11.98 -23.49 29.59
C SER A 207 -13.06 -22.47 29.21
N ARG A 208 -13.82 -22.01 30.21
CA ARG A 208 -14.87 -21.01 30.03
C ARG A 208 -14.36 -19.72 29.39
N ASP A 209 -13.21 -19.23 29.85
CA ASP A 209 -12.61 -18.01 29.34
C ASP A 209 -12.21 -18.16 27.86
N PHE A 210 -11.62 -19.30 27.49
CA PHE A 210 -11.30 -19.59 26.10
C PHE A 210 -12.54 -19.58 25.20
N LEU A 211 -13.63 -20.23 25.63
CA LEU A 211 -14.88 -20.31 24.86
C LEU A 211 -15.52 -18.94 24.65
N GLN A 212 -15.50 -18.07 25.66
CA GLN A 212 -16.00 -16.71 25.55
C GLN A 212 -15.13 -15.86 24.63
N THR A 213 -13.80 -15.92 24.75
CA THR A 213 -12.87 -15.24 23.84
C THR A 213 -13.08 -15.70 22.40
N MET A 214 -13.15 -17.03 22.18
CA MET A 214 -13.40 -17.62 20.88
C MET A 214 -14.71 -17.11 20.28
N SER A 215 -15.79 -17.06 21.06
CA SER A 215 -17.08 -16.58 20.58
C SER A 215 -17.04 -15.12 20.13
N VAL A 216 -16.46 -14.24 20.95
CA VAL A 216 -16.43 -12.78 20.67
C VAL A 216 -15.56 -12.47 19.45
N VAL A 217 -14.39 -13.13 19.31
CA VAL A 217 -13.50 -12.97 18.14
C VAL A 217 -14.13 -13.54 16.87
N THR A 218 -14.86 -14.65 16.99
CA THR A 218 -15.56 -15.28 15.85
C THR A 218 -16.70 -14.40 15.36
N GLU A 219 -17.51 -13.82 16.26
CA GLU A 219 -18.58 -12.91 15.88
C GLU A 219 -18.05 -11.68 15.11
N ASP A 220 -16.98 -11.06 15.61
CA ASP A 220 -16.34 -9.95 14.92
C ASP A 220 -15.84 -10.34 13.52
N THR A 221 -15.24 -11.53 13.39
CA THR A 221 -14.80 -12.07 12.09
C THR A 221 -15.98 -12.33 11.15
N ILE A 222 -17.09 -12.88 11.65
CA ILE A 222 -18.31 -13.11 10.87
C ILE A 222 -18.90 -11.78 10.41
N SER A 223 -18.95 -10.77 11.28
CA SER A 223 -19.39 -9.42 10.94
C SER A 223 -18.54 -8.84 9.80
N GLN A 224 -17.21 -8.96 9.88
CA GLN A 224 -16.30 -8.47 8.84
C GLN A 224 -16.48 -9.20 7.50
N LEU A 225 -16.65 -10.53 7.53
CA LEU A 225 -16.82 -11.32 6.31
C LEU A 225 -18.18 -11.07 5.65
N ALA A 226 -19.26 -10.99 6.43
CA ALA A 226 -20.62 -10.88 5.92
C ALA A 226 -20.96 -9.48 5.36
N PHE A 227 -20.27 -8.44 5.81
CA PHE A 227 -20.44 -7.06 5.31
C PHE A 227 -19.29 -6.61 4.39
N SER A 228 -18.39 -7.51 3.99
CA SER A 228 -17.37 -7.23 2.97
C SER A 228 -17.98 -7.23 1.56
N GLU A 229 -17.31 -6.57 0.60
CA GLU A 229 -17.74 -6.53 -0.81
C GLU A 229 -18.09 -7.94 -1.31
N PRO A 230 -19.20 -8.08 -2.06
CA PRO A 230 -19.71 -9.38 -2.48
C PRO A 230 -18.65 -10.15 -3.27
N THR A 231 -18.40 -11.39 -2.84
CA THR A 231 -17.71 -12.36 -3.70
C THR A 231 -18.83 -13.07 -4.43
N SER A 232 -18.94 -12.88 -5.75
CA SER A 232 -19.98 -13.48 -6.59
C SER A 232 -20.03 -14.99 -6.36
N LEU A 233 -21.11 -15.45 -5.73
CA LEU A 233 -21.45 -16.84 -5.53
C LEU A 233 -22.89 -16.98 -5.99
N ASP A 234 -23.10 -17.80 -7.02
CA ASP A 234 -24.42 -18.34 -7.35
C ASP A 234 -24.85 -19.28 -6.22
N ILE A 235 -25.38 -18.72 -5.14
CA ILE A 235 -26.23 -19.47 -4.23
C ILE A 235 -27.64 -19.31 -4.80
N ASN A 236 -28.12 -20.32 -5.55
CA ASN A 236 -29.53 -20.43 -5.94
C ASN A 236 -30.36 -20.44 -4.66
N PRO A 237 -31.05 -19.33 -4.30
CA PRO A 237 -32.05 -19.41 -3.27
C PRO A 237 -33.23 -20.16 -3.90
N GLY A 238 -33.74 -21.20 -3.23
CA GLY A 238 -34.92 -21.93 -3.71
C GLY A 238 -34.69 -23.33 -4.26
N GLU A 239 -33.45 -23.78 -4.51
CA GLU A 239 -33.19 -25.21 -4.63
C GLU A 239 -32.90 -25.78 -3.23
N THR A 240 -33.88 -26.51 -2.70
CA THR A 240 -33.71 -27.35 -1.51
C THR A 240 -32.67 -28.43 -1.81
N ALA A 241 -31.38 -28.11 -1.62
CA ALA A 241 -30.34 -29.12 -1.53
C ALA A 241 -30.53 -29.86 -0.20
N ILE A 242 -31.29 -30.95 -0.26
CA ILE A 242 -31.37 -31.95 0.80
C ILE A 242 -29.95 -32.44 1.04
N ASN A 243 -29.31 -31.95 2.09
CA ASN A 243 -28.09 -32.57 2.58
C ASN A 243 -28.46 -33.93 3.14
N ASN A 244 -27.67 -34.96 2.79
CA ASN A 244 -27.71 -36.29 3.42
C ASN A 244 -27.38 -36.26 4.93
N ASP A 245 -27.22 -35.07 5.52
CA ASP A 245 -26.84 -34.80 6.90
C ASP A 245 -28.04 -34.37 7.77
N GLY A 246 -29.23 -34.19 7.19
CA GLY A 246 -30.50 -34.13 7.94
C GLY A 246 -30.86 -32.84 8.70
N GLU A 247 -30.15 -31.73 8.52
CA GLU A 247 -30.48 -30.45 9.18
C GLU A 247 -31.04 -29.43 8.16
N VAL A 248 -32.36 -29.30 8.11
CA VAL A 248 -33.07 -28.31 7.28
C VAL A 248 -33.52 -27.15 8.15
N GLN A 249 -33.00 -25.95 7.89
CA GLN A 249 -33.64 -24.70 8.32
C GLN A 249 -34.50 -24.19 7.16
N ASN A 250 -35.83 -24.16 7.32
CA ASN A 250 -36.73 -23.54 6.35
C ASN A 250 -36.53 -22.02 6.43
N ILE A 251 -36.00 -21.40 5.38
CA ILE A 251 -35.76 -19.96 5.31
C ILE A 251 -36.25 -19.47 3.96
N THR A 252 -37.03 -18.39 3.94
CA THR A 252 -37.54 -17.80 2.70
C THR A 252 -36.47 -16.91 2.05
N GLU A 253 -36.58 -16.66 0.74
CA GLU A 253 -35.75 -15.67 0.02
C GLU A 253 -35.77 -14.28 0.68
N GLU A 254 -36.91 -13.89 1.28
CA GLU A 254 -37.07 -12.62 1.98
C GLU A 254 -36.35 -12.56 3.35
N GLU A 255 -36.04 -13.71 3.97
CA GLU A 255 -35.33 -13.81 5.26
C GLU A 255 -33.80 -13.80 5.13
N ILE A 256 -33.27 -14.13 3.93
CA ILE A 256 -31.86 -13.99 3.57
C ILE A 256 -31.64 -12.57 3.01
N ALA A 257 -31.12 -11.64 3.82
CA ALA A 257 -30.95 -10.25 3.42
C ALA A 257 -29.48 -9.84 3.24
N GLN A 258 -29.23 -9.02 2.20
CA GLN A 258 -28.14 -8.02 1.94
C GLN A 258 -26.70 -8.29 2.44
N SER A 259 -26.37 -9.49 2.91
CA SER A 259 -25.06 -9.86 3.42
C SER A 259 -24.41 -10.88 2.51
N THR A 260 -23.10 -10.80 2.36
CA THR A 260 -22.32 -11.67 1.48
C THR A 260 -22.12 -13.03 2.16
N PRO A 261 -22.61 -14.14 1.57
CA PRO A 261 -22.26 -15.47 2.04
C PRO A 261 -20.74 -15.67 2.06
N PHE A 262 -20.21 -16.36 3.06
CA PHE A 262 -18.77 -16.64 3.12
C PHE A 262 -18.49 -18.12 3.36
N SER A 263 -17.47 -18.65 2.67
CA SER A 263 -17.10 -20.06 2.82
C SER A 263 -16.49 -20.32 4.19
N LYS A 264 -16.74 -21.53 4.69
CA LYS A 264 -16.20 -22.02 5.96
C LYS A 264 -14.68 -21.88 6.03
N ALA A 265 -13.96 -22.14 4.94
CA ALA A 265 -12.50 -22.04 4.87
C ALA A 265 -11.95 -20.60 4.83
N LYS A 266 -12.75 -19.60 4.46
CA LYS A 266 -12.31 -18.20 4.27
C LYS A 266 -11.82 -17.61 5.60
N ALA A 267 -10.58 -17.09 5.66
CA ALA A 267 -10.00 -16.45 6.85
C ALA A 267 -9.76 -17.34 8.10
N ASN A 268 -9.80 -18.68 7.99
CA ASN A 268 -9.57 -19.57 9.15
C ASN A 268 -8.23 -19.32 9.86
N ARG A 269 -7.13 -19.18 9.10
CA ARG A 269 -5.81 -18.89 9.67
C ARG A 269 -5.79 -17.60 10.50
N ASP A 270 -6.41 -16.54 9.99
CA ASP A 270 -6.46 -15.25 10.69
C ASP A 270 -7.32 -15.36 11.95
N LEU A 271 -8.52 -15.93 11.83
CA LEU A 271 -9.42 -16.16 12.96
C LEU A 271 -8.75 -16.96 14.08
N GLY A 272 -8.15 -18.12 13.78
CA GLY A 272 -7.49 -18.94 14.79
C GLY A 272 -6.29 -18.25 15.41
N THR A 273 -5.50 -17.52 14.62
CA THR A 273 -4.40 -16.70 15.15
C THR A 273 -4.95 -15.65 16.13
N ARG A 274 -6.02 -14.94 15.77
CA ARG A 274 -6.65 -13.92 16.63
C ARG A 274 -7.19 -14.52 17.93
N ILE A 275 -7.90 -15.65 17.87
CA ILE A 275 -8.41 -16.35 19.06
C ILE A 275 -7.27 -16.73 19.99
N SER A 276 -6.22 -17.36 19.45
CA SER A 276 -5.03 -17.77 20.21
C SER A 276 -4.37 -16.58 20.91
N ARG A 277 -4.14 -15.48 20.19
CA ARG A 277 -3.52 -14.27 20.75
C ARG A 277 -4.36 -13.63 21.85
N GLU A 278 -5.66 -13.47 21.65
CA GLU A 278 -6.56 -12.86 22.65
C GLU A 278 -6.69 -13.73 23.90
N PHE A 279 -6.70 -15.05 23.76
CA PHE A 279 -6.74 -15.95 24.90
C PHE A 279 -5.43 -15.93 25.70
N GLN A 280 -4.28 -15.94 25.01
CA GLN A 280 -2.98 -15.80 25.69
C GLN A 280 -2.84 -14.45 26.40
N ARG A 281 -3.39 -13.35 25.87
CA ARG A 281 -3.44 -12.05 26.59
C ARG A 281 -4.18 -12.15 27.91
N LEU A 282 -5.35 -12.78 27.91
CA LEU A 282 -6.14 -13.00 29.13
C LEU A 282 -5.37 -13.84 30.16
N ARG A 283 -4.72 -14.92 29.69
CA ARG A 283 -3.95 -15.80 30.56
C ARG A 283 -2.70 -15.13 31.12
N ASN A 284 -1.93 -14.43 30.28
CA ASN A 284 -0.77 -13.67 30.70
C ASN A 284 -1.13 -12.62 31.75
N LYS A 285 -2.27 -11.92 31.57
CA LYS A 285 -2.76 -10.99 32.58
C LYS A 285 -3.07 -11.69 33.91
N ALA A 286 -3.74 -12.84 33.88
CA ALA A 286 -4.03 -13.63 35.07
C ALA A 286 -2.74 -14.16 35.76
N GLU A 287 -1.67 -14.33 34.99
CA GLU A 287 -0.33 -14.73 35.45
C GLU A 287 0.59 -13.53 35.82
N ASP A 288 0.08 -12.29 35.83
CA ASP A 288 0.86 -11.04 36.00
C ASP A 288 2.05 -10.89 35.02
N ARG A 289 1.91 -11.45 33.82
CA ARG A 289 2.85 -11.34 32.70
C ARG A 289 2.42 -10.27 31.68
N PRO A 290 3.36 -9.67 30.92
CA PRO A 290 3.02 -8.78 29.81
C PRO A 290 2.06 -9.45 28.82
N THR A 291 0.97 -8.76 28.47
CA THR A 291 -0.10 -9.33 27.64
C THR A 291 0.35 -9.59 26.20
N ASP A 292 1.36 -8.87 25.71
CA ASP A 292 1.95 -9.03 24.38
C ASP A 292 2.99 -10.17 24.28
N GLU A 293 3.34 -10.79 25.40
CA GLU A 293 4.27 -11.92 25.51
C GLU A 293 3.59 -13.27 25.20
N TYR A 294 3.06 -13.41 23.99
CA TYR A 294 2.43 -14.65 23.50
C TYR A 294 3.22 -15.28 22.34
N GLN A 295 3.08 -16.59 22.15
CA GLN A 295 3.63 -17.31 21.00
C GLN A 295 2.52 -17.59 19.97
N ASP A 296 2.81 -17.33 18.69
CA ASP A 296 1.87 -17.70 17.63
C ASP A 296 1.86 -19.23 17.46
N ILE A 297 0.66 -19.81 17.42
CA ILE A 297 0.47 -21.21 17.04
C ILE A 297 0.85 -21.43 15.57
N SER A 298 1.08 -22.69 15.18
CA SER A 298 1.41 -23.03 13.80
C SER A 298 0.28 -22.65 12.84
N ALA A 299 0.61 -22.52 11.54
CA ALA A 299 -0.39 -22.16 10.54
C ALA A 299 -1.53 -23.20 10.45
N ASP A 300 -1.22 -24.49 10.60
CA ASP A 300 -2.20 -25.57 10.55
C ASP A 300 -3.08 -25.59 11.80
N GLU A 301 -2.52 -25.38 12.99
CA GLU A 301 -3.30 -25.22 14.23
C GLU A 301 -4.21 -23.99 14.16
N ALA A 302 -3.74 -22.87 13.62
CA ALA A 302 -4.55 -21.67 13.44
C ALA A 302 -5.71 -21.90 12.46
N ILE A 303 -5.46 -22.60 11.34
CA ILE A 303 -6.52 -22.97 10.39
C ILE A 303 -7.55 -23.87 11.08
N ALA A 304 -7.10 -24.90 11.80
CA ALA A 304 -7.99 -25.81 12.52
C ALA A 304 -8.83 -25.06 13.56
N LEU A 305 -8.21 -24.19 14.36
CA LEU A 305 -8.89 -23.40 15.37
C LEU A 305 -9.95 -22.48 14.77
N GLY A 306 -9.62 -21.76 13.70
CA GLY A 306 -10.59 -20.89 13.03
C GLY A 306 -11.76 -21.64 12.41
N ASP A 307 -11.50 -22.83 11.84
CA ASP A 307 -12.54 -23.70 11.29
C ASP A 307 -13.50 -24.20 12.38
N MET A 308 -12.93 -24.72 13.48
CA MET A 308 -13.65 -25.20 14.66
C MET A 308 -14.48 -24.10 15.31
N ALA A 309 -13.93 -22.89 15.43
CA ALA A 309 -14.59 -21.76 16.07
C ALA A 309 -15.87 -21.33 15.35
N LYS A 310 -15.87 -21.31 14.00
CA LYS A 310 -17.06 -20.98 13.22
C LYS A 310 -18.17 -22.02 13.36
N GLU A 311 -17.81 -23.31 13.30
CA GLU A 311 -18.79 -24.39 13.44
C GLU A 311 -19.41 -24.39 14.85
N LEU A 312 -18.60 -24.20 15.90
CA LEU A 312 -19.12 -24.14 17.27
C LEU A 312 -19.93 -22.88 17.53
N TYR A 313 -19.52 -21.73 16.97
CA TYR A 313 -20.27 -20.47 17.04
C TYR A 313 -21.63 -20.59 16.37
N TRP A 314 -21.68 -21.18 15.16
CA TRP A 314 -22.94 -21.46 14.49
C TRP A 314 -23.80 -22.42 15.30
N ALA A 315 -23.25 -23.53 15.80
CA ALA A 315 -24.02 -24.51 16.58
C ALA A 315 -24.67 -23.88 17.82
N ALA A 316 -23.94 -23.00 18.52
CA ALA A 316 -24.44 -22.27 19.67
C ALA A 316 -25.52 -21.24 19.32
N ASN A 317 -25.33 -20.49 18.23
CA ASN A 317 -26.08 -19.27 17.92
C ASN A 317 -26.86 -19.33 16.60
N LYS A 318 -27.20 -20.53 16.11
CA LYS A 318 -28.01 -20.72 14.88
C LYS A 318 -29.38 -20.03 14.98
N THR A 319 -29.93 -19.95 16.18
CA THR A 319 -31.13 -19.20 16.53
C THR A 319 -30.87 -18.27 17.73
N VAL A 320 -31.45 -17.07 17.69
CA VAL A 320 -31.43 -16.09 18.77
C VAL A 320 -32.85 -15.53 18.91
N ASP A 321 -33.37 -15.44 20.12
CA ASP A 321 -34.75 -14.99 20.41
C ASP A 321 -35.84 -15.73 19.60
N GLY A 322 -35.62 -17.03 19.33
CA GLY A 322 -36.53 -17.87 18.55
C GLY A 322 -36.49 -17.64 17.04
N LYS A 323 -35.61 -16.77 16.53
CA LYS A 323 -35.43 -16.47 15.10
C LYS A 323 -34.09 -16.98 14.60
N ASN A 324 -34.00 -17.34 13.32
CA ASN A 324 -32.73 -17.74 12.70
C ASN A 324 -31.77 -16.54 12.69
N PHE A 325 -30.52 -16.76 13.10
CA PHE A 325 -29.47 -15.73 13.19
C PHE A 325 -28.37 -15.96 12.13
N LEU A 326 -27.87 -17.20 12.04
CA LEU A 326 -26.80 -17.59 11.11
C LEU A 326 -27.15 -18.94 10.49
N VAL A 327 -27.12 -18.98 9.16
CA VAL A 327 -27.45 -20.16 8.36
C VAL A 327 -26.18 -20.85 7.91
N ARG A 328 -26.18 -22.18 7.87
CA ARG A 328 -25.10 -23.01 7.35
C ARG A 328 -25.62 -23.87 6.20
N GLN A 329 -25.03 -23.75 5.02
CA GLN A 329 -25.47 -24.47 3.82
C GLN A 329 -24.28 -25.17 3.16
N LYS A 330 -24.52 -26.32 2.53
CA LYS A 330 -23.52 -27.00 1.72
C LYS A 330 -23.89 -26.80 0.25
N ALA A 331 -22.97 -26.26 -0.54
CA ALA A 331 -23.16 -26.02 -1.96
C ALA A 331 -22.83 -27.28 -2.79
N ASN A 332 -23.19 -27.25 -4.07
CA ASN A 332 -23.00 -28.35 -5.02
C ASN A 332 -21.53 -28.71 -5.27
N ASP A 333 -20.62 -27.78 -5.00
CA ASP A 333 -19.16 -27.97 -5.06
C ASP A 333 -18.59 -28.66 -3.80
N GLY A 334 -19.46 -29.04 -2.86
CA GLY A 334 -19.09 -29.67 -1.59
C GLY A 334 -18.68 -28.68 -0.50
N GLN A 335 -18.60 -27.38 -0.79
CA GLN A 335 -18.21 -26.37 0.18
C GLN A 335 -19.34 -26.06 1.17
N VAL A 336 -18.96 -25.64 2.37
CA VAL A 336 -19.89 -25.13 3.38
C VAL A 336 -19.82 -23.61 3.41
N TYR A 337 -20.97 -22.97 3.37
CA TYR A 337 -21.15 -21.52 3.46
C TYR A 337 -21.94 -21.14 4.70
N PHE A 338 -21.59 -19.97 5.25
CA PHE A 338 -22.35 -19.30 6.29
C PHE A 338 -22.98 -18.01 5.75
N THR A 339 -24.23 -17.75 6.12
CA THR A 339 -24.99 -16.58 5.67
C THR A 339 -25.76 -15.98 6.85
N LEU A 340 -25.69 -14.66 7.05
CA LEU A 340 -26.49 -13.98 8.07
C LEU A 340 -27.93 -13.85 7.59
N THR A 341 -28.89 -14.06 8.48
CA THR A 341 -30.28 -13.68 8.21
C THR A 341 -30.45 -12.17 8.38
N LYS A 342 -31.59 -11.62 7.95
CA LYS A 342 -31.94 -10.22 8.25
C LYS A 342 -31.83 -9.92 9.75
N HIS A 343 -32.39 -10.79 10.58
CA HIS A 343 -32.32 -10.64 12.04
C HIS A 343 -30.87 -10.66 12.56
N GLY A 344 -30.03 -11.58 12.08
CA GLY A 344 -28.62 -11.63 12.46
C GLY A 344 -27.85 -10.39 12.01
N SER A 345 -28.12 -9.89 10.80
CA SER A 345 -27.54 -8.66 10.27
C SER A 345 -27.88 -7.46 11.15
N ASP A 346 -29.16 -7.28 11.51
CA ASP A 346 -29.62 -6.17 12.35
C ASP A 346 -28.98 -6.23 13.75
N MET A 347 -28.93 -7.41 14.38
CA MET A 347 -28.28 -7.60 15.68
C MET A 347 -26.78 -7.30 15.63
N LEU A 348 -26.08 -7.76 14.59
CA LEU A 348 -24.67 -7.43 14.43
C LEU A 348 -24.49 -5.92 14.25
N LYS A 349 -25.29 -5.25 13.42
CA LYS A 349 -25.22 -3.78 13.26
C LYS A 349 -25.43 -3.04 14.58
N GLN A 350 -26.41 -3.44 15.39
CA GLN A 350 -26.64 -2.86 16.73
C GLN A 350 -25.42 -3.00 17.66
N GLY A 351 -24.73 -4.15 17.62
CA GLY A 351 -23.53 -4.40 18.41
C GLY A 351 -22.22 -3.82 17.84
N ALA A 352 -22.26 -3.12 16.70
CA ALA A 352 -21.05 -2.70 15.97
C ALA A 352 -20.14 -1.79 16.81
N ALA A 353 -20.71 -0.82 17.54
CA ALA A 353 -19.94 0.08 18.40
C ALA A 353 -19.24 -0.66 19.56
N ARG A 354 -19.85 -1.72 20.10
CA ARG A 354 -19.24 -2.57 21.14
C ARG A 354 -18.11 -3.42 20.57
N ARG A 355 -18.31 -4.02 19.38
CA ARG A 355 -17.26 -4.83 18.72
C ARG A 355 -16.07 -4.00 18.29
N LYS A 356 -16.28 -2.81 17.68
CA LYS A 356 -15.20 -1.86 17.34
C LYS A 356 -14.39 -1.44 18.58
N ARG A 357 -15.03 -1.34 19.75
CA ARG A 357 -14.35 -1.10 21.04
C ARG A 357 -13.50 -2.30 21.51
N MET A 358 -14.05 -3.51 21.41
CA MET A 358 -13.33 -4.73 21.80
C MET A 358 -12.19 -5.08 20.84
N PHE A 359 -12.34 -4.74 19.56
CA PHE A 359 -11.36 -5.01 18.50
C PHE A 359 -10.97 -3.70 17.82
N PRO A 360 -10.22 -2.84 18.53
CA PRO A 360 -9.77 -1.59 17.97
C PRO A 360 -8.98 -1.82 16.69
N GLY A 361 -9.07 -0.85 15.77
CA GLY A 361 -8.17 -0.81 14.62
C GLY A 361 -6.72 -0.90 15.09
N LYS A 362 -5.90 -1.68 14.39
CA LYS A 362 -4.50 -1.91 14.74
C LYS A 362 -3.74 -0.59 14.66
N GLN A 363 -3.45 0.03 15.80
CA GLN A 363 -2.63 1.24 15.85
C GLN A 363 -1.14 0.89 15.96
N ILE A 364 -0.38 1.21 14.93
CA ILE A 364 1.07 1.04 14.91
C ILE A 364 1.72 2.40 15.18
N LYS A 365 2.26 2.56 16.40
CA LYS A 365 2.93 3.78 16.85
C LYS A 365 4.31 3.97 16.22
N ALA A 366 4.73 5.23 16.09
CA ALA A 366 6.09 5.56 15.68
C ALA A 366 7.10 5.17 16.75
N GLN A 367 8.31 4.79 16.32
CA GLN A 367 9.41 4.55 17.25
C GLN A 367 9.91 5.88 17.81
N LYS A 368 10.44 5.88 19.04
CA LYS A 368 11.01 7.09 19.67
C LYS A 368 12.53 7.09 19.61
N THR A 369 13.12 5.98 19.16
CA THR A 369 14.54 5.78 18.99
C THR A 369 14.87 5.57 17.51
N PRO A 370 15.91 6.23 16.98
CA PRO A 370 16.33 6.03 15.60
C PRO A 370 16.87 4.62 15.38
N GLY A 371 16.62 4.03 14.21
CA GLY A 371 17.26 2.77 13.82
C GLY A 371 16.62 1.51 14.40
N VAL A 372 15.56 1.63 15.21
CA VAL A 372 14.96 0.49 15.90
C VAL A 372 13.86 -0.14 15.03
N PRO A 373 13.91 -1.46 14.77
CA PRO A 373 12.84 -2.16 14.06
C PRO A 373 11.59 -2.31 14.94
N LEU A 374 10.43 -2.55 14.33
CA LEU A 374 9.24 -2.90 15.11
C LEU A 374 9.49 -4.16 15.95
N THR A 375 9.03 -4.12 17.20
CA THR A 375 9.07 -5.24 18.15
C THR A 375 7.66 -5.58 18.63
N GLY A 376 7.52 -6.66 19.40
CA GLY A 376 6.27 -7.06 20.06
C GLY A 376 5.07 -7.21 19.12
N GLU A 377 3.90 -6.71 19.56
CA GLU A 377 2.65 -6.75 18.82
C GLU A 377 2.76 -6.06 17.45
N ALA A 378 3.41 -4.88 17.39
CA ALA A 378 3.51 -4.10 16.17
C ALA A 378 4.21 -4.88 15.04
N LYS A 379 5.27 -5.63 15.36
CA LYS A 379 5.95 -6.52 14.42
C LYS A 379 5.04 -7.66 13.93
N LYS A 380 4.21 -8.21 14.82
CA LYS A 380 3.29 -9.33 14.52
C LYS A 380 2.05 -8.88 13.73
N GLN A 381 1.76 -7.58 13.71
CA GLN A 381 0.62 -6.98 13.00
C GLN A 381 0.98 -6.39 11.64
N THR A 382 2.25 -6.05 11.43
CA THR A 382 2.76 -5.47 10.20
C THR A 382 3.44 -6.53 9.33
N ARG A 383 3.64 -6.22 8.05
CA ARG A 383 4.43 -7.05 7.13
C ARG A 383 5.55 -6.21 6.57
N ARG A 384 6.69 -6.85 6.28
CA ARG A 384 7.79 -6.21 5.55
C ARG A 384 7.48 -6.08 4.06
N VAL A 385 6.68 -7.00 3.50
CA VAL A 385 6.29 -7.03 2.08
C VAL A 385 4.76 -7.08 1.99
N SER A 386 4.15 -6.18 1.22
CA SER A 386 2.69 -5.96 1.22
C SER A 386 1.84 -7.02 0.49
N SER A 387 2.44 -8.06 -0.11
CA SER A 387 1.70 -9.08 -0.89
C SER A 387 2.17 -10.51 -0.61
N LYS A 388 1.36 -11.49 -1.05
CA LYS A 388 1.72 -12.92 -1.10
C LYS A 388 2.74 -13.25 -2.21
N GLY A 389 3.35 -12.27 -2.85
CA GLY A 389 4.12 -12.43 -4.09
C GLY A 389 5.47 -13.15 -3.97
N GLY A 390 5.71 -13.99 -2.96
CA GLY A 390 7.00 -14.65 -2.74
C GLY A 390 8.06 -13.76 -2.08
N ALA A 391 9.23 -14.34 -1.78
CA ALA A 391 10.36 -13.61 -1.21
C ALA A 391 11.01 -12.70 -2.28
N LEU A 392 11.34 -11.47 -1.90
CA LEU A 392 12.12 -10.58 -2.76
C LEU A 392 13.59 -10.99 -2.74
N THR A 393 14.22 -11.06 -3.90
CA THR A 393 15.68 -11.20 -4.05
C THR A 393 16.30 -9.83 -4.35
N GLY A 394 17.62 -9.69 -4.23
CA GLY A 394 18.33 -8.45 -4.62
C GLY A 394 18.06 -7.22 -3.73
N THR A 395 17.67 -7.40 -2.47
CA THR A 395 17.16 -6.31 -1.61
C THR A 395 18.22 -5.45 -0.92
N GLN A 396 19.51 -5.58 -1.25
CA GLN A 396 20.59 -4.93 -0.48
C GLN A 396 20.46 -3.41 -0.42
N GLU A 397 20.29 -2.76 -1.58
CA GLU A 397 20.15 -1.30 -1.70
C GLU A 397 18.82 -0.81 -1.10
N LEU A 398 17.73 -1.56 -1.34
CA LEU A 398 16.42 -1.33 -0.75
C LEU A 398 16.47 -1.34 0.79
N ASP A 399 17.15 -2.33 1.36
CA ASP A 399 17.25 -2.49 2.81
C ASP A 399 18.11 -1.40 3.43
N GLU A 400 19.12 -0.91 2.71
CA GLU A 400 19.89 0.25 3.13
C GLU A 400 19.04 1.52 3.14
N ALA A 401 18.29 1.78 2.08
CA ALA A 401 17.37 2.92 2.00
C ALA A 401 16.36 2.90 3.16
N MET A 402 15.72 1.75 3.42
CA MET A 402 14.78 1.61 4.55
C MET A 402 15.46 1.86 5.91
N ARG A 403 16.69 1.39 6.11
CA ARG A 403 17.46 1.64 7.35
C ARG A 403 17.83 3.11 7.51
N ASN A 404 18.14 3.81 6.42
CA ASN A 404 18.49 5.23 6.45
C ASN A 404 17.26 6.11 6.72
N LEU A 405 16.15 5.83 6.03
CA LEU A 405 14.87 6.52 6.26
C LEU A 405 14.37 6.31 7.71
N ASN A 406 14.59 5.13 8.30
CA ASN A 406 14.24 4.85 9.69
C ASN A 406 15.02 5.69 10.72
N LYS A 407 16.09 6.38 10.32
CA LYS A 407 16.83 7.32 11.18
C LYS A 407 16.39 8.77 11.04
N VAL A 408 15.49 9.07 10.09
CA VAL A 408 14.97 10.43 9.89
C VAL A 408 14.02 10.79 11.02
N ALA A 409 14.35 11.85 11.75
CA ALA A 409 13.54 12.33 12.86
C ALA A 409 12.36 13.17 12.34
N ASN A 410 11.13 12.73 12.64
CA ASN A 410 9.91 13.44 12.34
C ASN A 410 9.32 14.04 13.63
N VAL A 411 9.23 15.36 13.72
CA VAL A 411 8.66 16.07 14.88
C VAL A 411 7.38 16.76 14.47
N VAL A 412 6.32 16.64 15.28
CA VAL A 412 5.09 17.43 15.10
C VAL A 412 5.39 18.87 15.50
N ASP A 413 5.30 19.79 14.54
CA ASP A 413 5.56 21.21 14.77
C ASP A 413 4.39 21.88 15.52
N PRO A 414 4.62 22.56 16.66
CA PRO A 414 3.55 23.17 17.43
C PRO A 414 2.76 24.25 16.67
N ARG A 415 3.43 25.05 15.81
CA ARG A 415 2.75 26.07 15.00
C ARG A 415 1.86 25.41 13.96
N ARG A 416 2.34 24.36 13.29
CA ARG A 416 1.56 23.62 12.30
C ARG A 416 0.40 22.85 12.95
N LEU A 417 0.61 22.26 14.12
CA LEU A 417 -0.46 21.62 14.91
C LEU A 417 -1.56 22.63 15.26
N LYS A 418 -1.16 23.85 15.69
CA LYS A 418 -2.10 24.94 15.93
C LYS A 418 -2.90 25.29 14.67
N ILE A 419 -2.24 25.51 13.52
CA ILE A 419 -2.91 25.79 12.23
C ILE A 419 -3.89 24.68 11.87
N LEU A 420 -3.47 23.42 12.03
CA LEU A 420 -4.30 22.25 11.75
C LEU A 420 -5.56 22.24 12.63
N TYR A 421 -5.43 22.37 13.94
CA TYR A 421 -6.59 22.34 14.85
C TYR A 421 -7.57 23.48 14.60
N LEU A 422 -7.07 24.69 14.34
CA LEU A 422 -7.92 25.85 14.04
C LEU A 422 -8.70 25.72 12.74
N THR A 423 -8.28 24.82 11.85
CA THR A 423 -8.93 24.63 10.55
C THR A 423 -9.73 23.33 10.47
N ALA A 424 -9.25 22.24 11.05
CA ALA A 424 -9.89 20.93 11.02
C ALA A 424 -11.01 20.79 12.05
N LEU A 425 -10.80 21.26 13.29
CA LEU A 425 -11.78 21.05 14.36
C LEU A 425 -13.11 21.77 14.14
N PRO A 426 -13.19 22.97 13.53
CA PRO A 426 -14.49 23.56 13.18
C PRO A 426 -15.30 22.70 12.20
N VAL A 427 -14.63 22.02 11.26
CA VAL A 427 -15.29 21.08 10.35
C VAL A 427 -15.80 19.87 11.12
N LEU A 428 -14.94 19.28 11.96
CA LEU A 428 -15.33 18.16 12.79
C LEU A 428 -16.48 18.58 13.71
N LEU A 429 -16.47 19.73 14.36
CA LEU A 429 -17.55 20.17 15.26
C LEU A 429 -18.87 20.54 14.54
N GLY A 430 -18.95 20.42 13.21
CA GLY A 430 -20.11 20.86 12.42
C GLY A 430 -20.33 22.37 12.46
N GLN A 431 -19.31 23.13 12.85
CA GLN A 431 -19.33 24.60 12.92
C GLN A 431 -18.97 25.25 11.57
N ALA A 432 -18.41 24.45 10.65
CA ALA A 432 -18.04 24.88 9.31
C ALA A 432 -18.73 23.99 8.27
N SER A 433 -19.44 24.61 7.33
CA SER A 433 -20.09 23.95 6.21
C SER A 433 -19.07 23.50 5.14
N PRO A 434 -19.44 22.57 4.23
CA PRO A 434 -18.54 22.07 3.19
C PRO A 434 -18.01 23.13 2.20
N ASP A 435 -18.70 24.26 2.04
CA ASP A 435 -18.31 25.38 1.17
C ASP A 435 -17.32 26.37 1.85
N SER A 436 -17.06 26.17 3.14
CA SER A 436 -16.19 27.03 3.94
C SER A 436 -14.70 26.93 3.56
N LEU A 437 -13.92 27.95 3.94
CA LEU A 437 -12.46 27.90 3.88
C LEU A 437 -11.92 26.69 4.65
N TYR A 438 -12.47 26.41 5.84
CA TYR A 438 -12.02 25.34 6.73
C TYR A 438 -12.15 23.95 6.11
N ALA A 439 -13.26 23.68 5.43
CA ALA A 439 -13.49 22.40 4.75
C ALA A 439 -12.55 22.22 3.55
N SER A 440 -12.33 23.28 2.76
CA SER A 440 -11.38 23.28 1.63
C SER A 440 -9.95 22.96 2.07
N LEU A 441 -9.48 23.58 3.17
CA LEU A 441 -8.14 23.37 3.72
C LEU A 441 -7.89 21.93 4.21
N ASN A 442 -8.93 21.18 4.55
CA ASN A 442 -8.82 19.85 5.15
C ASN A 442 -9.30 18.72 4.24
N HIS A 443 -9.37 18.95 2.93
CA HIS A 443 -9.77 17.96 1.94
C HIS A 443 -11.18 17.37 2.14
N VAL A 444 -12.09 18.13 2.73
CA VAL A 444 -13.47 17.71 3.02
C VAL A 444 -14.48 18.75 2.51
N GLY A 445 -14.08 19.48 1.48
CA GLY A 445 -14.87 20.54 0.85
C GLY A 445 -16.02 20.04 -0.02
N GLN A 446 -16.82 21.00 -0.50
CA GLN A 446 -17.96 20.76 -1.39
C GLN A 446 -17.57 20.02 -2.68
N ASP A 447 -16.36 20.25 -3.19
CA ASP A 447 -15.82 19.55 -4.37
C ASP A 447 -15.75 18.03 -4.16
N LYS A 448 -15.43 17.56 -2.95
CA LYS A 448 -15.37 16.13 -2.61
C LYS A 448 -16.75 15.51 -2.54
N LEU A 449 -17.68 16.21 -1.89
CA LEU A 449 -19.08 15.78 -1.82
C LEU A 449 -19.68 15.66 -3.22
N ASN A 450 -19.51 16.68 -4.05
CA ASN A 450 -19.96 16.67 -5.45
C ASN A 450 -19.34 15.53 -6.24
N LYS A 451 -18.05 15.24 -6.02
CA LYS A 451 -17.37 14.10 -6.66
C LYS A 451 -17.96 12.75 -6.24
N PHE A 452 -18.25 12.53 -4.96
CA PHE A 452 -18.88 11.28 -4.52
C PHE A 452 -20.29 11.12 -5.07
N LEU A 453 -21.07 12.21 -5.13
CA LEU A 453 -22.39 12.24 -5.77
C LEU A 453 -22.31 11.97 -7.28
N ALA A 454 -21.35 12.56 -7.98
CA ALA A 454 -21.12 12.31 -9.40
C ALA A 454 -20.72 10.85 -9.66
N LYS A 455 -19.82 10.28 -8.86
CA LYS A 455 -19.41 8.87 -8.95
C LYS A 455 -20.58 7.90 -8.69
N ALA A 456 -21.51 8.26 -7.81
CA ALA A 456 -22.75 7.51 -7.59
C ALA A 456 -23.66 7.56 -8.84
N SER A 457 -23.89 8.76 -9.39
CA SER A 457 -24.66 8.96 -10.62
C SER A 457 -24.08 8.22 -11.84
N ALA A 458 -22.75 8.17 -11.94
CA ALA A 458 -22.05 7.54 -13.07
C ALA A 458 -22.26 6.03 -13.16
N LYS A 459 -22.66 5.37 -12.05
CA LYS A 459 -22.93 3.92 -12.04
C LYS A 459 -24.31 3.56 -12.58
N THR A 460 -25.32 4.41 -12.37
CA THR A 460 -26.74 4.05 -12.61
C THR A 460 -27.49 4.99 -13.55
N GLY A 461 -26.92 6.11 -13.96
CA GLY A 461 -27.56 7.09 -14.86
C GLY A 461 -28.49 8.08 -14.15
N SER A 462 -28.97 7.74 -12.96
CA SER A 462 -29.53 8.66 -11.97
C SER A 462 -29.35 8.03 -10.58
N PRO A 463 -28.76 8.73 -9.61
CA PRO A 463 -28.44 8.13 -8.32
C PRO A 463 -29.72 7.73 -7.60
N THR A 464 -29.85 6.45 -7.27
CA THR A 464 -30.94 5.98 -6.41
C THR A 464 -30.76 6.53 -4.98
N GLU A 465 -31.82 6.55 -4.17
CA GLU A 465 -31.73 6.99 -2.75
C GLU A 465 -30.64 6.22 -1.98
N LYS A 466 -30.45 4.93 -2.30
CA LYS A 466 -29.39 4.08 -1.75
C LYS A 466 -28.00 4.57 -2.13
N GLU A 467 -27.81 5.03 -3.37
CA GLU A 467 -26.51 5.48 -3.87
C GLU A 467 -26.17 6.88 -3.37
N THR A 468 -27.16 7.76 -3.20
CA THR A 468 -26.98 9.04 -2.49
C THR A 468 -26.57 8.80 -1.04
N LYS A 469 -27.20 7.84 -0.35
CA LYS A 469 -26.78 7.43 1.01
C LYS A 469 -25.36 6.88 1.01
N ASN A 470 -24.99 6.04 0.04
CA ASN A 470 -23.61 5.53 -0.07
C ASN A 470 -22.59 6.65 -0.33
N ALA A 471 -22.91 7.63 -1.19
CA ALA A 471 -22.03 8.77 -1.45
C ALA A 471 -21.86 9.66 -0.21
N THR A 472 -22.94 9.85 0.55
CA THR A 472 -22.91 10.55 1.85
C THR A 472 -22.08 9.78 2.86
N GLN A 473 -22.16 8.45 2.87
CA GLN A 473 -21.31 7.59 3.68
C GLN A 473 -19.83 7.71 3.27
N GLU A 474 -19.50 7.68 1.96
CA GLU A 474 -18.12 7.89 1.47
C GLU A 474 -17.56 9.27 1.94
N TYR A 475 -18.40 10.31 1.95
CA TYR A 475 -18.03 11.63 2.49
C TYR A 475 -17.81 11.60 4.02
N ASN A 476 -18.71 10.96 4.77
CA ASN A 476 -18.59 10.80 6.22
C ASN A 476 -17.36 9.97 6.61
N ASP A 477 -17.00 8.96 5.82
CA ASP A 477 -15.78 8.18 6.01
C ASP A 477 -14.53 9.05 5.84
N LEU A 478 -14.52 9.98 4.87
CA LEU A 478 -13.43 10.95 4.71
C LEU A 478 -13.27 11.88 5.92
N ILE A 479 -14.37 12.33 6.52
CA ILE A 479 -14.36 13.11 7.76
C ILE A 479 -13.82 12.27 8.93
N ASN A 480 -14.21 10.99 9.01
CA ASN A 480 -13.70 10.08 10.03
C ASN A 480 -12.19 9.83 9.88
N ASP A 481 -11.67 9.75 8.66
CA ASP A 481 -10.24 9.61 8.39
C ASP A 481 -9.47 10.85 8.88
N LEU A 482 -9.98 12.07 8.63
CA LEU A 482 -9.42 13.30 9.19
C LEU A 482 -9.39 13.26 10.73
N ALA A 483 -10.45 12.77 11.37
CA ALA A 483 -10.51 12.60 12.82
C ALA A 483 -9.44 11.60 13.33
N GLN A 484 -9.24 10.48 12.64
CA GLN A 484 -8.19 9.52 13.00
C GLN A 484 -6.78 10.10 12.84
N ASP A 485 -6.55 10.89 11.79
CA ASP A 485 -5.29 11.61 11.58
C ASP A 485 -5.01 12.56 12.75
N LEU A 486 -6.00 13.37 13.19
CA LEU A 486 -5.83 14.28 14.33
C LEU A 486 -5.47 13.54 15.61
N ARG A 487 -6.12 12.39 15.87
CA ARG A 487 -5.79 11.55 17.03
C ARG A 487 -4.40 10.96 16.94
N GLY A 488 -4.01 10.43 15.80
CA GLY A 488 -2.67 9.92 15.56
C GLY A 488 -1.59 10.98 15.79
N ILE A 489 -1.80 12.19 15.26
CA ILE A 489 -0.91 13.34 15.45
C ILE A 489 -0.84 13.76 16.93
N ALA A 490 -1.98 13.81 17.63
CA ALA A 490 -2.01 14.12 19.06
C ALA A 490 -1.17 13.11 19.85
N LEU A 491 -1.33 11.81 19.61
CA LEU A 491 -0.58 10.75 20.28
C LEU A 491 0.93 10.84 20.04
N GLU A 492 1.35 11.29 18.85
CA GLU A 492 2.76 11.33 18.45
C GLU A 492 3.42 12.71 18.62
N ARG A 493 2.69 13.71 19.16
CA ARG A 493 3.16 15.10 19.24
C ARG A 493 4.41 15.31 20.09
N LYS A 494 4.62 14.45 21.09
CA LYS A 494 5.71 14.57 22.07
C LYS A 494 6.98 13.89 21.55
N GLY A 495 7.99 14.69 21.21
CA GLY A 495 9.34 14.23 20.84
C GLY A 495 9.54 13.90 19.36
N ALA A 496 10.67 13.25 19.05
CA ALA A 496 10.99 12.77 17.71
C ALA A 496 10.35 11.40 17.44
N ASN A 497 9.83 11.26 16.23
CA ASN A 497 9.20 10.04 15.71
C ASN A 497 10.06 9.46 14.59
N TYR A 498 10.31 8.16 14.67
CA TYR A 498 11.08 7.39 13.69
C TYR A 498 10.17 6.31 13.09
N LEU A 499 10.14 6.27 11.76
CA LEU A 499 9.23 5.42 11.00
C LEU A 499 9.95 4.14 10.55
N THR A 500 9.27 3.02 10.64
CA THR A 500 9.72 1.76 10.02
C THR A 500 8.97 1.58 8.71
N TYR A 501 9.52 0.82 7.76
CA TYR A 501 8.99 0.78 6.41
C TYR A 501 8.65 -0.64 5.96
N TYR A 502 7.70 -0.76 5.05
CA TYR A 502 7.45 -1.96 4.25
C TYR A 502 7.67 -1.65 2.78
N VAL A 503 7.84 -2.71 1.99
CA VAL A 503 7.98 -2.62 0.54
C VAL A 503 6.77 -3.24 -0.16
N GLN A 504 6.32 -2.60 -1.23
CA GLN A 504 5.32 -3.14 -2.13
C GLN A 504 5.97 -4.13 -3.10
N ALA A 505 5.64 -5.42 -3.03
CA ALA A 505 6.30 -6.43 -3.89
C ALA A 505 6.09 -6.20 -5.39
N PHE A 506 4.98 -5.53 -5.75
CA PHE A 506 4.58 -5.28 -7.13
C PHE A 506 5.52 -4.31 -7.86
N ASN A 507 6.00 -3.27 -7.18
CA ASN A 507 6.73 -2.16 -7.78
C ASN A 507 7.92 -1.66 -6.93
N THR A 508 8.20 -2.29 -5.80
CA THR A 508 9.25 -1.93 -4.83
C THR A 508 9.11 -0.59 -4.13
N ARG A 509 7.95 0.07 -4.20
CA ARG A 509 7.69 1.31 -3.45
C ARG A 509 7.77 1.08 -1.95
N ILE A 510 8.37 2.04 -1.26
CA ILE A 510 8.56 2.03 0.20
C ILE A 510 7.46 2.88 0.85
N ALA A 511 6.85 2.39 1.93
CA ALA A 511 5.88 3.15 2.71
C ALA A 511 5.99 2.83 4.22
N PRO A 512 5.63 3.78 5.12
CA PRO A 512 5.68 3.56 6.57
C PRO A 512 4.78 2.41 7.02
N GLN A 513 5.19 1.70 8.07
CA GLN A 513 4.37 0.67 8.72
C GLN A 513 3.47 1.25 9.81
N GLN A 514 3.72 2.49 10.21
CA GLN A 514 2.97 3.22 11.22
C GLN A 514 1.59 3.61 10.70
N SER A 515 0.59 3.58 11.59
CA SER A 515 -0.77 4.04 11.29
C SER A 515 -1.17 5.27 12.10
N THR A 516 -0.43 5.63 13.16
CA THR A 516 -0.69 6.84 13.97
C THR A 516 -0.03 8.09 13.37
N LEU A 517 1.08 7.93 12.65
CA LEU A 517 1.76 9.02 11.97
C LEU A 517 2.35 8.51 10.66
N ASP A 518 1.61 8.67 9.58
CA ASP A 518 2.02 8.28 8.23
C ASP A 518 2.05 9.51 7.29
N PRO A 519 3.18 10.23 7.20
CA PRO A 519 3.31 11.37 6.30
C PRO A 519 3.39 10.99 4.81
N THR A 520 3.43 9.69 4.47
CA THR A 520 3.35 9.22 3.08
C THR A 520 1.91 9.22 2.59
N THR A 521 0.97 8.66 3.35
CA THR A 521 -0.45 8.57 2.95
C THR A 521 -1.30 9.74 3.47
N SER A 522 -1.07 10.22 4.68
CA SER A 522 -1.83 11.34 5.26
C SER A 522 -1.17 12.68 4.94
N LYS A 523 -1.91 13.56 4.23
CA LYS A 523 -1.49 14.95 3.99
C LYS A 523 -1.45 15.76 5.29
N THR A 524 -2.35 15.46 6.23
CA THR A 524 -2.41 16.07 7.55
C THR A 524 -1.14 15.78 8.37
N ALA A 525 -0.76 14.50 8.46
CA ALA A 525 0.49 14.07 9.11
C ALA A 525 1.71 14.66 8.38
N ARG A 526 1.66 14.69 7.04
CA ARG A 526 2.70 15.31 6.22
C ARG A 526 2.86 16.78 6.51
N PHE A 527 1.79 17.56 6.64
CA PHE A 527 1.89 19.00 6.94
C PHE A 527 2.59 19.23 8.27
N VAL A 528 2.09 18.62 9.36
CA VAL A 528 2.56 18.93 10.72
C VAL A 528 3.97 18.44 11.02
N THR A 529 4.50 17.46 10.28
CA THR A 529 5.82 16.88 10.53
C THR A 529 6.96 17.73 9.96
N ARG A 530 8.09 17.78 10.67
CA ARG A 530 9.33 18.45 10.24
C ARG A 530 10.58 17.75 10.79
N ASN A 531 11.75 18.19 10.35
CA ASN A 531 13.03 17.79 10.96
C ASN A 531 13.08 18.25 12.42
N ALA A 532 13.73 17.48 13.29
CA ALA A 532 14.01 17.87 14.67
C ALA A 532 14.94 19.10 14.76
N LYS A 533 15.89 19.23 13.83
CA LYS A 533 16.83 20.38 13.79
C LYS A 533 16.37 21.43 12.78
N PRO A 534 16.45 22.74 13.10
CA PRO A 534 16.14 23.79 12.16
C PRO A 534 17.25 23.92 11.11
N SER A 535 16.86 24.34 9.91
CA SER A 535 17.78 24.88 8.91
C SER A 535 18.28 26.24 9.40
N LEU A 536 19.55 26.31 9.81
CA LEU A 536 20.14 27.55 10.33
C LEU A 536 20.73 28.39 9.19
N VAL A 537 20.03 29.46 8.83
CA VAL A 537 20.60 30.54 8.01
C VAL A 537 21.63 31.29 8.85
N ASP A 538 22.78 31.56 8.26
CA ASP A 538 23.84 32.39 8.84
C ASP A 538 24.57 33.15 7.74
N SER A 539 24.49 34.49 7.78
CA SER A 539 25.09 35.35 6.76
C SER A 539 26.63 35.30 6.75
N LYS A 540 27.28 34.86 7.85
CA LYS A 540 28.73 34.79 8.01
C LYS A 540 29.34 33.55 7.34
N THR A 541 28.67 32.41 7.42
CA THR A 541 29.25 31.12 7.00
C THR A 541 28.88 30.74 5.57
N GLY A 542 29.73 29.96 4.89
CA GLY A 542 29.43 29.44 3.56
C GLY A 542 28.20 28.52 3.56
N THR A 543 28.10 27.65 4.57
CA THR A 543 26.95 26.75 4.78
C THR A 543 25.67 27.52 5.03
N GLY A 544 25.69 28.53 5.92
CA GLY A 544 24.52 29.34 6.21
C GLY A 544 23.98 30.11 5.00
N ARG A 545 24.88 30.66 4.16
CA ARG A 545 24.48 31.32 2.89
C ARG A 545 23.93 30.34 1.86
N ARG A 546 24.41 29.09 1.82
CA ARG A 546 23.82 28.03 0.98
C ARG A 546 22.40 27.71 1.44
N ILE A 547 22.20 27.54 2.74
CA ILE A 547 20.87 27.30 3.34
C ILE A 547 19.93 28.47 3.05
N GLU A 548 20.38 29.73 3.19
CA GLU A 548 19.60 30.92 2.85
C GLU A 548 19.14 30.90 1.38
N ARG A 549 20.06 30.56 0.46
CA ARG A 549 19.72 30.44 -0.97
C ARG A 549 18.64 29.39 -1.18
N ASN A 550 18.79 28.21 -0.59
CA ASN A 550 17.80 27.14 -0.68
C ASN A 550 16.44 27.58 -0.13
N LEU A 551 16.42 28.17 1.07
CA LEU A 551 15.21 28.63 1.74
C LEU A 551 14.45 29.66 0.88
N ARG A 552 15.17 30.60 0.25
CA ARG A 552 14.56 31.56 -0.68
C ARG A 552 13.95 30.88 -1.92
N GLN A 553 14.59 29.85 -2.46
CA GLN A 553 13.99 29.08 -3.56
C GLN A 553 12.69 28.41 -3.11
N MET A 554 12.69 27.83 -1.92
CA MET A 554 11.51 27.17 -1.34
C MET A 554 10.37 28.15 -1.09
N TYR A 555 10.63 29.32 -0.50
CA TYR A 555 9.62 30.36 -0.34
C TYR A 555 9.03 30.81 -1.66
N ALA A 556 9.87 31.02 -2.66
CA ALA A 556 9.40 31.45 -3.97
C ALA A 556 8.47 30.38 -4.59
N MET A 557 8.87 29.10 -4.56
CA MET A 557 8.04 28.01 -5.07
C MET A 557 6.68 27.92 -4.39
N HIS A 558 6.64 28.10 -3.07
CA HIS A 558 5.45 27.84 -2.27
C HIS A 558 4.54 29.06 -2.11
N LEU A 559 5.11 30.27 -2.13
CA LEU A 559 4.38 31.50 -1.78
C LEU A 559 4.06 32.39 -2.97
N VAL A 560 4.74 32.21 -4.10
CA VAL A 560 4.63 33.09 -5.27
C VAL A 560 4.00 32.35 -6.44
N GLU A 561 2.86 32.86 -6.90
CA GLU A 561 2.13 32.31 -8.04
C GLU A 561 3.02 32.20 -9.28
N GLY A 562 3.01 31.02 -9.92
CA GLY A 562 3.78 30.74 -11.14
C GLY A 562 5.30 30.63 -10.97
N ALA A 563 5.85 30.79 -9.75
CA ALA A 563 7.29 30.73 -9.52
C ALA A 563 7.84 29.29 -9.39
N GLY A 564 6.98 28.32 -9.10
CA GLY A 564 7.33 26.88 -9.03
C GLY A 564 8.04 26.40 -10.28
N SER A 565 7.47 26.67 -11.45
CA SER A 565 8.04 26.24 -12.73
C SER A 565 9.25 27.05 -13.19
N LYS A 566 9.59 28.17 -12.53
CA LYS A 566 10.73 29.01 -12.94
C LYS A 566 12.05 28.50 -12.42
N LEU A 567 13.10 28.73 -13.21
CA LEU A 567 14.47 28.43 -12.80
C LEU A 567 14.98 29.40 -11.72
N PRO A 568 16.08 29.06 -11.01
CA PRO A 568 16.37 29.70 -9.73
C PRO A 568 16.58 31.22 -9.78
N LYS A 569 17.04 31.75 -10.91
CA LYS A 569 17.29 33.17 -11.11
C LYS A 569 15.98 33.95 -11.24
N GLU A 570 15.12 33.53 -12.18
CA GLU A 570 13.80 34.10 -12.46
C GLU A 570 12.90 33.96 -11.22
N ARG A 571 12.92 32.78 -10.60
CA ARG A 571 12.19 32.48 -9.36
C ARG A 571 12.56 33.45 -8.24
N ASN A 572 13.86 33.71 -8.06
CA ASN A 572 14.32 34.65 -7.04
C ASN A 572 13.92 36.10 -7.33
N GLN A 573 13.86 36.51 -8.60
CA GLN A 573 13.35 37.83 -8.98
C GLN A 573 11.86 37.98 -8.63
N MET A 574 11.06 36.95 -8.91
CA MET A 574 9.63 36.93 -8.56
C MET A 574 9.42 37.04 -7.04
N LEU A 575 10.23 36.33 -6.24
CA LEU A 575 10.17 36.46 -4.77
C LEU A 575 10.47 37.87 -4.29
N VAL A 576 11.51 38.52 -4.85
CA VAL A 576 11.87 39.89 -4.47
C VAL A 576 10.71 40.86 -4.74
N ILE A 577 10.01 40.70 -5.87
CA ILE A 577 8.85 41.52 -6.23
C ILE A 577 7.68 41.26 -5.26
N ALA A 578 7.41 40.01 -4.92
CA ALA A 578 6.31 39.63 -4.03
C ALA A 578 6.57 39.92 -2.54
N SER A 579 7.84 40.07 -2.14
CA SER A 579 8.29 40.14 -0.74
C SER A 579 7.50 41.12 0.15
N PRO A 580 7.20 42.37 -0.26
CA PRO A 580 6.46 43.30 0.60
C PRO A 580 5.05 42.80 0.96
N LYS A 581 4.36 42.20 -0.01
CA LYS A 581 3.00 41.66 0.18
C LYS A 581 3.03 40.41 1.07
N LEU A 582 3.93 39.47 0.76
CA LEU A 582 4.09 38.24 1.54
C LEU A 582 4.47 38.51 3.00
N ALA A 583 5.38 39.45 3.25
CA ALA A 583 5.77 39.84 4.59
C ALA A 583 4.59 40.44 5.38
N LYS A 584 3.82 41.35 4.77
CA LYS A 584 2.62 41.94 5.40
C LYS A 584 1.61 40.86 5.80
N TRP A 585 1.28 39.95 4.87
CA TRP A 585 0.34 38.86 5.13
C TRP A 585 0.85 37.90 6.22
N GLY A 586 2.13 37.55 6.19
CA GLY A 586 2.74 36.70 7.21
C GLY A 586 2.74 37.32 8.61
N VAL A 587 2.94 38.64 8.72
CA VAL A 587 2.84 39.36 10.01
C VAL A 587 1.41 39.27 10.56
N SER A 588 0.39 39.55 9.74
CA SER A 588 -1.01 39.46 10.17
C SER A 588 -1.40 38.06 10.64
N LEU A 589 -1.00 37.01 9.91
CA LEU A 589 -1.25 35.62 10.31
C LEU A 589 -0.50 35.23 11.59
N ARG A 590 0.74 35.71 11.74
CA ARG A 590 1.54 35.48 12.96
C ARG A 590 0.88 36.11 14.18
N GLU A 591 0.41 37.34 14.07
CA GLU A 591 -0.31 38.05 15.15
C GLU A 591 -1.61 37.33 15.51
N ALA A 592 -2.38 36.91 14.49
CA ALA A 592 -3.59 36.10 14.67
C ALA A 592 -3.31 34.80 15.45
N LEU A 593 -2.30 34.02 15.06
CA LEU A 593 -1.95 32.78 15.75
C LEU A 593 -1.35 33.00 17.15
N ASN A 594 -0.60 34.08 17.36
CA ASN A 594 -0.02 34.42 18.66
C ASN A 594 -1.07 34.88 19.67
N SER A 595 -2.22 35.38 19.21
CA SER A 595 -3.36 35.70 20.09
C SER A 595 -3.96 34.47 20.77
N ILE A 596 -3.68 33.27 20.23
CA ILE A 596 -4.18 31.98 20.73
C ILE A 596 -3.08 31.31 21.58
N PRO A 597 -3.29 31.11 22.90
CA PRO A 597 -2.29 30.51 23.77
C PRO A 597 -1.94 29.06 23.40
N ASP A 598 -0.65 28.72 23.43
CA ASP A 598 -0.17 27.34 23.20
C ASP A 598 -0.74 26.35 24.21
N SER A 599 -0.99 26.78 25.45
CA SER A 599 -1.63 25.97 26.49
C SER A 599 -3.02 25.49 26.09
N LYS A 600 -3.77 26.27 25.29
CA LYS A 600 -5.09 25.88 24.79
C LYS A 600 -4.98 24.76 23.74
N ILE A 601 -3.95 24.82 22.90
CA ILE A 601 -3.67 23.78 21.91
C ILE A 601 -3.23 22.48 22.59
N GLU A 602 -2.45 22.56 23.68
CA GLU A 602 -2.09 21.39 24.47
C GLU A 602 -3.29 20.80 25.22
N GLU A 603 -4.19 21.63 25.76
CA GLU A 603 -5.46 21.18 26.37
C GLU A 603 -6.31 20.39 25.37
N ILE A 604 -6.47 20.91 24.14
CA ILE A 604 -7.15 20.19 23.04
C ILE A 604 -6.42 18.89 22.71
N SER A 605 -5.09 18.93 22.56
CA SER A 605 -4.29 17.75 22.23
C SER A 605 -4.44 16.65 23.30
N GLN A 606 -4.47 17.05 24.58
CA GLN A 606 -4.64 16.14 25.70
C GLN A 606 -6.05 15.54 25.70
N ALA A 607 -7.09 16.35 25.47
CA ALA A 607 -8.47 15.85 25.34
C ALA A 607 -8.62 14.82 24.20
N ILE A 608 -7.96 15.05 23.06
CA ILE A 608 -7.94 14.09 21.93
C ILE A 608 -7.16 12.81 22.30
N GLU A 609 -6.01 12.95 22.95
CA GLU A 609 -5.19 11.82 23.45
C GLU A 609 -5.98 10.95 24.43
N ASP A 610 -6.73 11.59 25.34
CA ASP A 610 -7.59 10.97 26.34
C ASP A 610 -8.91 10.43 25.74
N GLY A 611 -9.13 10.60 24.43
CA GLY A 611 -10.29 10.05 23.73
C GLY A 611 -11.61 10.79 24.01
N VAL A 612 -11.56 12.00 24.54
CA VAL A 612 -12.76 12.84 24.76
C VAL A 612 -13.44 13.12 23.43
N SER A 613 -14.74 12.80 23.32
CA SER A 613 -15.51 13.05 22.10
C SER A 613 -15.61 14.56 21.83
N VAL A 614 -15.50 14.98 20.57
CA VAL A 614 -15.67 16.40 20.20
C VAL A 614 -17.03 16.98 20.56
N ASN A 615 -18.05 16.13 20.69
CA ASN A 615 -19.40 16.54 21.06
C ASN A 615 -19.64 16.51 22.58
N ASP A 616 -18.64 16.07 23.35
CA ASP A 616 -18.70 16.12 24.80
C ASP A 616 -18.64 17.59 25.26
N PRO A 617 -19.53 18.06 26.15
CA PRO A 617 -19.46 19.40 26.72
C PRO A 617 -18.13 19.72 27.41
N ASN A 618 -17.38 18.69 27.83
CA ASN A 618 -16.05 18.83 28.42
C ASN A 618 -14.93 18.95 27.39
N PHE A 619 -15.21 18.78 26.09
CA PHE A 619 -14.21 19.01 25.06
C PHE A 619 -13.80 20.49 25.04
N PRO A 620 -12.50 20.81 25.03
CA PRO A 620 -12.04 22.19 25.08
C PRO A 620 -12.61 23.03 23.93
N GLN A 621 -13.05 24.25 24.24
CA GLN A 621 -13.50 25.19 23.21
C GLN A 621 -12.40 25.45 22.17
N VAL A 622 -12.77 25.34 20.90
CA VAL A 622 -11.87 25.52 19.76
C VAL A 622 -11.79 27.01 19.42
N PRO A 623 -10.60 27.62 19.41
CA PRO A 623 -10.43 29.01 18.99
C PRO A 623 -10.73 29.18 17.49
N GLN A 624 -11.19 30.35 17.08
CA GLN A 624 -11.35 30.70 15.67
C GLN A 624 -10.27 31.67 15.20
N LEU A 625 -9.99 31.67 13.89
CA LEU A 625 -9.15 32.71 13.31
C LEU A 625 -9.86 34.07 13.44
N PRO A 626 -9.12 35.17 13.72
CA PRO A 626 -9.69 36.50 13.77
C PRO A 626 -10.41 36.88 12.48
N SER A 627 -11.56 37.58 12.60
CA SER A 627 -12.40 37.96 11.46
C SER A 627 -11.88 39.16 10.67
N ASP A 628 -10.82 39.82 11.15
CA ASP A 628 -10.22 41.05 10.60
C ASP A 628 -9.04 40.79 9.65
N LEU A 629 -8.78 39.54 9.28
CA LEU A 629 -7.78 39.20 8.27
C LEU A 629 -8.15 39.78 6.90
N ASP A 630 -7.12 40.16 6.13
CA ASP A 630 -7.26 40.70 4.77
C ASP A 630 -8.10 39.76 3.88
N PRO A 631 -9.22 40.22 3.28
CA PRO A 631 -10.05 39.37 2.42
C PRO A 631 -9.29 38.78 1.23
N GLU A 632 -8.34 39.52 0.65
CA GLU A 632 -7.52 39.03 -0.46
C GLU A 632 -6.62 37.87 -0.02
N LEU A 633 -6.10 37.95 1.22
CA LEU A 633 -5.33 36.86 1.82
C LEU A 633 -6.19 35.62 2.02
N LEU A 634 -7.39 35.76 2.58
CA LEU A 634 -8.30 34.63 2.81
C LEU A 634 -8.71 33.95 1.51
N GLU A 635 -9.00 34.73 0.46
CA GLU A 635 -9.29 34.20 -0.88
C GLU A 635 -8.08 33.47 -1.46
N THR A 636 -6.88 34.04 -1.31
CA THR A 636 -5.63 33.41 -1.77
C THR A 636 -5.38 32.09 -1.06
N ILE A 637 -5.58 32.04 0.26
CA ILE A 637 -5.48 30.79 1.05
C ILE A 637 -6.53 29.78 0.57
N LYS A 638 -7.79 30.19 0.35
CA LYS A 638 -8.86 29.30 -0.14
C LYS A 638 -8.48 28.67 -1.49
N LYS A 639 -7.88 29.45 -2.40
CA LYS A 639 -7.42 28.98 -3.72
C LYS A 639 -6.28 27.96 -3.66
N GLN A 640 -5.50 27.94 -2.57
CA GLN A 640 -4.49 26.89 -2.37
C GLN A 640 -5.12 25.52 -2.01
N GLY A 641 -6.40 25.47 -1.66
CA GLY A 641 -7.07 24.23 -1.25
C GLY A 641 -6.33 23.56 -0.10
N GLU A 642 -5.96 22.29 -0.30
CA GLU A 642 -5.28 21.46 0.70
C GLU A 642 -3.88 21.96 1.09
N ASP A 643 -3.22 22.73 0.21
CA ASP A 643 -1.89 23.30 0.49
C ASP A 643 -1.97 24.62 1.27
N GLY A 644 -3.18 25.13 1.52
CA GLY A 644 -3.39 26.40 2.20
C GLY A 644 -2.87 26.43 3.65
N GLN A 645 -2.88 25.29 4.36
CA GLN A 645 -2.26 25.19 5.69
C GLN A 645 -0.73 25.39 5.62
N ALA A 646 -0.07 24.78 4.63
CA ALA A 646 1.35 24.97 4.38
C ALA A 646 1.67 26.40 3.89
N TYR A 647 0.75 27.00 3.12
CA TYR A 647 0.86 28.40 2.68
C TYR A 647 0.85 29.38 3.87
N ILE A 648 -0.05 29.18 4.84
CA ILE A 648 -0.10 29.96 6.09
C ILE A 648 1.23 29.82 6.86
N ASP A 649 1.71 28.59 7.07
CA ASP A 649 2.99 28.33 7.75
C ASP A 649 4.16 29.03 7.05
N GLY A 650 4.20 28.94 5.72
CA GLY A 650 5.24 29.54 4.89
C GLY A 650 5.23 31.07 4.91
N LEU A 651 4.06 31.72 4.87
CA LEU A 651 3.95 33.17 4.99
C LEU A 651 4.52 33.67 6.33
N ILE A 652 4.21 32.98 7.43
CA ILE A 652 4.71 33.33 8.76
C ILE A 652 6.23 33.14 8.83
N ASP A 653 6.73 32.01 8.33
CA ASP A 653 8.17 31.74 8.29
C ASP A 653 8.93 32.79 7.46
N PHE A 654 8.38 33.15 6.30
CA PHE A 654 8.91 34.20 5.42
C PHE A 654 8.91 35.57 6.09
N ALA A 655 7.83 35.96 6.78
CA ALA A 655 7.78 37.23 7.50
C ALA A 655 8.85 37.32 8.59
N ASN A 656 9.04 36.25 9.38
CA ASN A 656 10.08 36.19 10.41
C ASN A 656 11.49 36.30 9.80
N TYR A 657 11.73 35.61 8.69
CA TYR A 657 12.98 35.71 7.94
C TYR A 657 13.20 37.14 7.42
N TYR A 658 12.21 37.71 6.75
CA TYR A 658 12.29 39.02 6.12
C TYR A 658 12.56 40.13 7.15
N GLU A 659 11.86 40.12 8.29
CA GLU A 659 12.11 41.06 9.40
C GLU A 659 13.53 40.91 9.97
N THR A 660 14.01 39.67 10.14
CA THR A 660 15.38 39.41 10.62
C THR A 660 16.42 40.05 9.70
N VAL A 661 16.27 39.86 8.39
CA VAL A 661 17.15 40.45 7.36
C VAL A 661 17.06 41.98 7.36
N GLN A 662 15.85 42.54 7.39
CA GLN A 662 15.64 44.00 7.38
C GLN A 662 16.19 44.68 8.64
N ASN A 663 16.02 44.06 9.81
CA ASN A 663 16.56 44.54 11.07
C ASN A 663 18.09 44.55 11.05
N ALA A 664 18.72 43.49 10.54
CA ALA A 664 20.17 43.42 10.39
C ALA A 664 20.69 44.51 9.44
N TYR A 665 20.03 44.71 8.30
CA TYR A 665 20.36 45.78 7.35
C TYR A 665 20.20 47.17 7.96
N THR A 666 19.09 47.42 8.66
CA THR A 666 18.81 48.70 9.31
C THR A 666 19.81 49.00 10.43
N ASN A 667 20.14 48.01 11.26
CA ASN A 667 21.12 48.15 12.32
C ASN A 667 22.54 48.37 11.78
N LYS A 668 22.91 47.74 10.67
CA LYS A 668 24.17 48.02 9.96
C LYS A 668 24.22 49.47 9.50
N LYS A 669 23.17 49.95 8.83
CA LYS A 669 23.09 51.33 8.32
C LYS A 669 23.14 52.35 9.46
N ALA A 670 22.57 52.02 10.62
CA ALA A 670 22.60 52.84 11.83
C ALA A 670 23.91 52.71 12.64
N GLY A 671 24.89 51.91 12.20
CA GLY A 671 26.16 51.70 12.91
C GLY A 671 26.05 50.89 14.21
N ARG A 672 24.93 50.18 14.43
CA ARG A 672 24.63 49.44 15.67
C ARG A 672 25.10 47.98 15.65
N SER A 673 25.42 47.45 14.46
CA SER A 673 25.89 46.06 14.28
C SER A 673 26.72 45.92 13.01
N ASP A 674 27.38 44.78 12.82
CA ASP A 674 28.07 44.40 11.59
C ASP A 674 27.10 44.02 10.43
N GLY A 675 25.79 43.96 10.72
CA GLY A 675 24.73 43.58 9.79
C GLY A 675 24.64 42.08 9.52
N ASN A 676 25.32 41.27 10.33
CA ASN A 676 25.18 39.83 10.25
C ASN A 676 23.96 39.35 11.03
N TYR A 677 23.41 38.23 10.59
CA TYR A 677 22.21 37.67 11.18
C TYR A 677 22.20 36.15 11.10
N GLN A 678 21.42 35.55 11.99
CA GLN A 678 21.10 34.13 11.99
C GLN A 678 19.58 33.97 12.05
N PHE A 679 19.06 33.01 11.31
CA PHE A 679 17.62 32.71 11.29
C PHE A 679 17.40 31.20 11.24
N PRO A 680 16.74 30.61 12.26
CA PRO A 680 16.34 29.21 12.21
C PRO A 680 15.00 29.06 11.46
N SER A 681 14.95 28.17 10.47
CA SER A 681 13.73 27.81 9.75
C SER A 681 13.44 26.32 9.83
N PHE A 682 12.16 25.97 9.93
CA PHE A 682 11.67 24.60 9.75
C PHE A 682 10.82 24.45 8.48
N PHE A 683 10.92 25.42 7.56
CA PHE A 683 10.20 25.39 6.32
C PHE A 683 10.62 24.17 5.49
N ASN A 684 9.63 23.54 4.86
CA ASN A 684 9.85 22.35 4.02
C ASN A 684 9.39 22.65 2.60
N ALA A 685 10.01 21.97 1.65
CA ALA A 685 9.60 21.98 0.26
C ALA A 685 9.29 20.56 -0.20
N TYR A 686 8.44 20.49 -1.22
CA TYR A 686 8.11 19.28 -1.92
C TYR A 686 8.76 19.29 -3.30
N MET A 687 9.37 18.16 -3.67
CA MET A 687 9.90 17.92 -5.01
C MET A 687 9.12 16.76 -5.60
N ASP A 688 8.35 17.00 -6.66
CA ASP A 688 7.58 15.99 -7.37
C ASP A 688 8.12 15.83 -8.80
N GLY A 689 7.98 14.62 -9.34
CA GLY A 689 8.35 14.30 -10.71
C GLY A 689 7.26 14.74 -11.68
N LYS A 690 7.58 15.67 -12.59
CA LYS A 690 6.63 16.18 -13.59
C LYS A 690 6.17 15.06 -14.52
N THR A 691 4.90 14.66 -14.39
CA THR A 691 4.28 13.57 -15.17
C THR A 691 5.19 12.32 -15.23
N ASN A 692 5.79 11.98 -14.09
CA ASN A 692 6.98 11.12 -13.98
C ASN A 692 6.89 9.77 -14.72
N GLY A 693 5.74 9.10 -14.69
CA GLY A 693 5.57 7.85 -15.44
C GLY A 693 5.65 8.01 -16.96
N LEU A 694 5.09 9.10 -17.50
CA LEU A 694 5.16 9.42 -18.92
C LEU A 694 6.57 9.84 -19.31
N ALA A 695 7.23 10.66 -18.48
CA ALA A 695 8.63 11.02 -18.67
C ALA A 695 9.51 9.76 -18.69
N SER A 696 9.43 8.93 -17.65
CA SER A 696 10.23 7.70 -17.54
C SER A 696 9.98 6.75 -18.71
N ASN A 697 8.72 6.53 -19.10
CA ASN A 697 8.42 5.71 -20.27
C ASN A 697 8.98 6.32 -21.56
N GLY A 698 8.86 7.64 -21.73
CA GLY A 698 9.48 8.38 -22.84
C GLY A 698 11.00 8.20 -22.90
N MET A 699 11.68 8.29 -21.75
CA MET A 699 13.12 8.06 -21.64
C MET A 699 13.50 6.62 -21.97
N GLN A 700 12.74 5.65 -21.47
CA GLN A 700 12.93 4.22 -21.78
C GLN A 700 12.80 3.94 -23.28
N MET A 701 11.94 4.68 -23.98
CA MET A 701 11.75 4.56 -25.43
C MET A 701 12.72 5.42 -26.26
N GLY A 702 13.55 6.26 -25.64
CA GLY A 702 14.42 7.21 -26.36
C GLY A 702 13.66 8.34 -27.06
N SER A 703 12.48 8.72 -26.56
CA SER A 703 11.59 9.68 -27.23
C SER A 703 11.99 11.14 -26.97
N MET A 704 12.54 11.77 -28.02
CA MET A 704 12.92 13.19 -28.02
C MET A 704 11.71 14.13 -27.82
N SER A 705 10.54 13.78 -28.36
CA SER A 705 9.32 14.59 -28.23
C SER A 705 8.79 14.57 -26.81
N VAL A 706 8.69 13.39 -26.19
CA VAL A 706 8.27 13.26 -24.79
C VAL A 706 9.27 13.93 -23.86
N ALA A 707 10.58 13.81 -24.12
CA ALA A 707 11.61 14.50 -23.34
C ALA A 707 11.46 16.04 -23.37
N ARG A 708 11.02 16.63 -24.49
CA ARG A 708 10.68 18.07 -24.56
C ARG A 708 9.40 18.41 -23.80
N ARG A 709 8.34 17.63 -24.00
CA ARG A 709 7.02 17.81 -23.35
C ARG A 709 7.01 17.60 -21.84
N THR A 710 8.07 17.02 -21.30
CA THR A 710 8.27 16.81 -19.86
C THR A 710 9.34 17.74 -19.28
N GLY A 711 9.98 18.55 -20.13
CA GLY A 711 11.00 19.51 -19.74
C GLY A 711 12.36 18.89 -19.40
N VAL A 712 12.58 17.61 -19.75
CA VAL A 712 13.91 16.97 -19.70
C VAL A 712 14.85 17.65 -20.70
N LEU A 713 14.35 17.88 -21.91
CA LEU A 713 14.97 18.73 -22.91
C LEU A 713 14.24 20.05 -22.97
N ARG A 714 15.02 21.14 -23.09
CA ARG A 714 14.47 22.49 -23.10
C ARG A 714 15.12 23.33 -24.18
N SER A 715 14.40 24.35 -24.61
CA SER A 715 14.91 25.39 -25.51
C SER A 715 15.14 26.71 -24.79
N GLN A 716 14.49 26.95 -23.63
CA GLN A 716 14.63 28.18 -22.84
C GLN A 716 15.17 27.93 -21.42
N ASN A 717 16.04 28.83 -20.95
CA ASN A 717 16.68 28.77 -19.62
C ASN A 717 16.01 29.66 -18.58
N THR A 718 14.69 29.69 -18.61
CA THR A 718 13.85 30.49 -17.70
C THR A 718 12.84 29.66 -16.93
N SER A 719 12.52 28.46 -17.44
CA SER A 719 11.47 27.59 -16.93
C SER A 719 11.93 26.13 -16.93
N ALA A 720 11.35 25.33 -16.03
CA ALA A 720 11.55 23.90 -15.92
C ALA A 720 10.84 23.14 -17.07
N ILE A 721 9.93 23.80 -17.77
CA ILE A 721 9.32 23.32 -19.02
C ILE A 721 9.13 24.50 -19.98
N ASP A 722 9.32 24.26 -21.27
CA ASP A 722 9.14 25.27 -22.31
C ASP A 722 7.69 25.78 -22.30
N ASN A 723 7.50 27.10 -22.42
CA ASN A 723 6.21 27.81 -22.36
C ASN A 723 5.31 27.57 -21.12
N ASN A 724 5.77 26.79 -20.14
CA ASN A 724 4.90 26.31 -19.04
C ASN A 724 3.75 25.40 -19.52
N GLU A 725 3.93 24.72 -20.65
CA GLU A 725 2.95 23.80 -21.24
C GLU A 725 3.49 22.37 -21.20
N ASP A 726 2.74 21.48 -20.56
CA ASP A 726 3.08 20.06 -20.47
C ASP A 726 2.17 19.18 -21.34
N ILE A 727 2.41 17.88 -21.29
CA ILE A 727 1.67 16.86 -22.05
C ILE A 727 0.13 16.90 -21.88
N ARG A 728 -0.37 17.43 -20.75
CA ARG A 728 -1.81 17.60 -20.45
C ARG A 728 -2.40 18.79 -21.19
N ASP A 729 -1.61 19.86 -21.33
CA ASP A 729 -2.01 21.08 -22.02
C ASP A 729 -1.98 20.85 -23.53
N GLU A 730 -1.00 20.08 -24.03
CA GLU A 730 -0.99 19.63 -25.42
C GLU A 730 -2.19 18.73 -25.77
N LEU A 731 -2.59 17.84 -24.86
CA LEU A 731 -3.80 17.05 -25.05
C LEU A 731 -5.03 17.95 -25.19
N ALA A 732 -5.18 18.95 -24.31
CA ALA A 732 -6.27 19.91 -24.41
C ALA A 732 -6.26 20.63 -25.77
N ASN A 733 -5.09 21.11 -26.21
CA ASN A 733 -4.96 21.81 -27.49
C ASN A 733 -5.35 20.93 -28.69
N LEU A 734 -4.91 19.66 -28.72
CA LEU A 734 -5.26 18.72 -29.77
C LEU A 734 -6.75 18.35 -29.75
N LEU A 735 -7.32 18.19 -28.55
CA LEU A 735 -8.75 17.93 -28.39
C LEU A 735 -9.59 19.10 -28.90
N LEU A 736 -9.27 20.32 -28.50
CA LEU A 736 -9.98 21.52 -28.94
C LEU A 736 -9.84 21.75 -30.44
N ALA A 737 -8.63 21.59 -31.00
CA ALA A 737 -8.43 21.67 -32.44
C ALA A 737 -9.23 20.61 -33.22
N SER A 738 -9.39 19.41 -32.66
CA SER A 738 -10.18 18.36 -33.31
C SER A 738 -11.66 18.73 -33.45
N LEU A 739 -12.19 19.64 -32.62
CA LEU A 739 -13.60 20.05 -32.67
C LEU A 739 -13.95 20.83 -33.94
N ASP A 740 -12.97 21.41 -34.63
CA ASP A 740 -13.14 22.12 -35.91
C ASP A 740 -13.68 21.20 -37.01
N ASP A 741 -13.39 19.90 -36.94
CA ASP A 741 -13.89 18.89 -37.88
C ASP A 741 -15.36 18.51 -37.63
N GLY A 742 -15.99 19.01 -36.57
CA GLY A 742 -17.35 18.66 -36.15
C GLY A 742 -17.47 17.22 -35.62
N PHE A 743 -18.70 16.73 -35.45
CA PHE A 743 -18.99 15.37 -35.01
C PHE A 743 -19.60 14.55 -36.16
N ASP A 744 -18.99 13.40 -36.48
CA ASP A 744 -19.44 12.53 -37.57
C ASP A 744 -20.93 12.17 -37.40
N GLY A 745 -21.77 12.54 -38.37
CA GLY A 745 -23.20 12.24 -38.35
C GLY A 745 -24.07 13.16 -37.49
N HIS A 746 -23.50 14.18 -36.83
CA HIS A 746 -24.23 15.12 -35.98
C HIS A 746 -24.06 16.57 -36.45
N THR A 747 -25.14 17.21 -36.91
CA THR A 747 -25.18 18.60 -37.38
C THR A 747 -26.39 19.35 -36.78
N GLY A 748 -26.45 20.68 -36.96
CA GLY A 748 -27.52 21.50 -36.38
C GLY A 748 -27.39 21.63 -34.85
N GLU A 749 -28.51 21.79 -34.14
CA GLU A 749 -28.53 22.04 -32.68
C GLU A 749 -27.78 20.99 -31.86
N VAL A 750 -27.90 19.70 -32.20
CA VAL A 750 -27.15 18.62 -31.52
C VAL A 750 -25.65 18.78 -31.71
N GLY A 751 -25.22 19.17 -32.91
CA GLY A 751 -23.81 19.44 -33.18
C GLY A 751 -23.28 20.61 -32.36
N GLU A 752 -24.08 21.66 -32.18
CA GLU A 752 -23.75 22.83 -31.35
C GLU A 752 -23.66 22.44 -29.86
N TYR A 753 -24.61 21.67 -29.33
CA TYR A 753 -24.54 21.17 -27.95
C TYR A 753 -23.32 20.27 -27.73
N LEU A 754 -23.05 19.33 -28.63
CA LEU A 754 -21.88 18.46 -28.56
C LEU A 754 -20.58 19.27 -28.56
N HIS A 755 -20.50 20.32 -29.40
CA HIS A 755 -19.32 21.18 -29.45
C HIS A 755 -19.13 21.96 -28.15
N SER A 756 -20.20 22.53 -27.58
CA SER A 756 -20.12 23.26 -26.30
C SER A 756 -19.70 22.34 -25.15
N ILE A 757 -20.38 21.19 -25.01
CA ILE A 757 -20.07 20.19 -23.98
C ILE A 757 -18.62 19.71 -24.11
N ALA A 758 -18.17 19.39 -25.33
CA ALA A 758 -16.81 18.93 -25.57
C ALA A 758 -15.77 20.02 -25.29
N THR A 759 -16.04 21.27 -25.64
CA THR A 759 -15.14 22.40 -25.35
C THR A 759 -14.89 22.54 -23.85
N GLU A 760 -15.97 22.50 -23.06
CA GLU A 760 -15.89 22.58 -21.60
C GLU A 760 -15.18 21.35 -21.02
N LEU A 761 -15.63 20.14 -21.38
CA LEU A 761 -15.09 18.88 -20.88
C LEU A 761 -13.59 18.69 -21.24
N PHE A 762 -13.19 18.98 -22.48
CA PHE A 762 -11.82 18.76 -22.96
C PHE A 762 -10.84 19.79 -22.41
N SER A 763 -11.35 20.93 -21.93
CA SER A 763 -10.57 21.95 -21.21
C SER A 763 -10.32 21.58 -19.73
N ILE A 764 -10.99 20.56 -19.20
CA ILE A 764 -10.80 20.12 -17.81
C ILE A 764 -9.43 19.45 -17.66
N ARG A 765 -8.45 20.21 -17.19
CA ARG A 765 -7.08 19.74 -16.96
C ARG A 765 -7.01 18.54 -16.00
N ALA A 766 -7.95 18.40 -15.06
CA ALA A 766 -8.05 17.25 -14.16
C ALA A 766 -8.41 15.94 -14.90
N LEU A 767 -9.32 15.99 -15.87
CA LEU A 767 -9.64 14.87 -16.76
C LEU A 767 -8.40 14.51 -17.59
N ASN A 768 -7.78 15.50 -18.24
CA ASN A 768 -6.58 15.28 -19.06
C ASN A 768 -5.41 14.73 -18.24
N LYS A 769 -5.24 15.15 -16.98
CA LYS A 769 -4.29 14.56 -16.04
C LYS A 769 -4.64 13.09 -15.75
N ALA A 770 -5.90 12.79 -15.42
CA ALA A 770 -6.33 11.43 -15.10
C ALA A 770 -6.12 10.46 -16.27
N THR A 771 -6.50 10.86 -17.49
CA THR A 771 -6.38 10.03 -18.70
C THR A 771 -4.93 9.85 -19.12
N THR A 772 -4.13 10.93 -19.24
CA THR A 772 -2.71 10.83 -19.64
C THR A 772 -1.89 10.01 -18.66
N MET A 773 -2.05 10.24 -17.35
CA MET A 773 -1.31 9.49 -16.33
C MET A 773 -1.68 8.01 -16.39
N THR A 774 -2.96 7.67 -16.32
CA THR A 774 -3.37 6.26 -16.23
C THR A 774 -3.21 5.51 -17.55
N PHE A 775 -3.39 6.17 -18.70
CA PHE A 775 -3.12 5.59 -20.01
C PHE A 775 -1.62 5.28 -20.17
N GLY A 776 -0.75 6.22 -19.76
CA GLY A 776 0.69 6.02 -19.71
C GLY A 776 1.13 4.82 -18.88
N TYR A 777 0.41 4.55 -17.79
CA TYR A 777 0.61 3.39 -16.91
C TYR A 777 -0.15 2.12 -17.35
N GLY A 778 -0.79 2.11 -18.52
CA GLY A 778 -1.37 0.89 -19.10
C GLY A 778 -2.87 0.67 -18.86
N LYS A 779 -3.62 1.68 -18.41
CA LYS A 779 -5.10 1.67 -18.42
C LYS A 779 -5.61 1.55 -19.86
N GLU A 780 -6.72 0.83 -20.05
CA GLU A 780 -7.28 0.58 -21.39
C GLU A 780 -8.11 1.76 -21.89
N LEU A 781 -8.06 2.05 -23.20
CA LEU A 781 -8.77 3.18 -23.80
C LEU A 781 -10.27 3.20 -23.47
N ASN A 782 -10.93 2.04 -23.55
CA ASN A 782 -12.38 1.94 -23.29
C ASN A 782 -12.76 2.29 -21.85
N SER A 783 -11.84 2.14 -20.90
CA SER A 783 -12.12 2.47 -19.50
C SER A 783 -12.21 3.99 -19.25
N PHE A 784 -11.77 4.82 -20.21
CA PHE A 784 -11.95 6.28 -20.15
C PHE A 784 -13.39 6.73 -20.41
N LYS A 785 -14.27 5.86 -20.96
CA LYS A 785 -15.70 6.15 -21.03
C LYS A 785 -16.27 6.45 -19.64
N ARG A 786 -15.83 5.70 -18.61
CA ARG A 786 -16.23 5.94 -17.22
C ARG A 786 -15.71 7.28 -16.70
N ASP A 787 -14.46 7.61 -16.99
CA ASP A 787 -13.87 8.87 -16.56
C ASP A 787 -14.60 10.07 -17.22
N ILE A 788 -14.86 9.99 -18.53
CA ILE A 788 -15.66 11.00 -19.26
C ILE A 788 -17.05 11.16 -18.64
N ARG A 789 -17.74 10.05 -18.35
CA ARG A 789 -19.05 10.08 -17.68
C ARG A 789 -18.99 10.74 -16.30
N GLU A 790 -18.01 10.39 -15.46
CA GLU A 790 -17.82 10.98 -14.14
C GLU A 790 -17.65 12.50 -14.21
N TYR A 791 -16.85 13.00 -15.17
CA TYR A 791 -16.65 14.45 -15.33
C TYR A 791 -17.87 15.16 -15.94
N LEU A 792 -18.62 14.52 -16.84
CA LEU A 792 -19.91 15.07 -17.30
C LEU A 792 -20.92 15.18 -16.16
N ASP A 793 -21.02 14.15 -15.32
CA ASP A 793 -21.88 14.17 -14.13
C ASP A 793 -21.43 15.25 -13.16
N LEU A 794 -20.12 15.46 -12.98
CA LEU A 794 -19.58 16.54 -12.16
C LEU A 794 -19.96 17.94 -12.70
N MET A 795 -19.76 18.18 -13.99
CA MET A 795 -20.14 19.45 -14.65
C MET A 795 -21.63 19.75 -14.46
N GLU A 796 -22.49 18.73 -14.60
CA GLU A 796 -23.93 18.85 -14.40
C GLU A 796 -24.29 19.19 -12.95
N GLN A 797 -23.66 18.52 -11.97
CA GLN A 797 -23.87 18.81 -10.54
C GLN A 797 -23.41 20.23 -10.17
N GLU A 798 -22.28 20.69 -10.71
CA GLU A 798 -21.76 22.04 -10.48
C GLU A 798 -22.71 23.10 -11.06
N LYS A 799 -23.20 22.92 -12.29
CA LYS A 799 -24.20 23.82 -12.90
C LYS A 799 -25.52 23.90 -12.11
N ILE A 800 -25.98 22.77 -11.57
CA ILE A 800 -27.17 22.74 -10.70
C ILE A 800 -26.91 23.52 -9.41
N ALA A 801 -25.74 23.33 -8.78
CA ALA A 801 -25.36 24.02 -7.56
C ALA A 801 -25.23 25.55 -7.76
N GLU A 802 -24.81 25.99 -8.94
CA GLU A 802 -24.75 27.40 -9.34
C GLU A 802 -26.13 28.01 -9.68
N GLY A 803 -27.20 27.20 -9.67
CA GLY A 803 -28.56 27.64 -9.99
C GLY A 803 -28.78 27.91 -11.48
N SER A 804 -27.96 27.32 -12.36
CA SER A 804 -28.12 27.48 -13.81
C SER A 804 -29.34 26.71 -14.31
N ASN A 805 -30.29 27.42 -14.92
CA ASN A 805 -31.48 26.83 -15.54
C ASN A 805 -31.21 26.19 -16.92
N TYR A 806 -29.98 26.32 -17.43
CA TYR A 806 -29.60 25.85 -18.76
C TYR A 806 -28.52 24.76 -18.64
N ASN A 807 -28.88 23.55 -19.05
CA ASN A 807 -28.04 22.36 -18.99
C ASN A 807 -27.94 21.72 -20.37
N GLU A 808 -26.89 22.11 -21.11
CA GLU A 808 -26.60 21.60 -22.45
C GLU A 808 -26.44 20.08 -22.49
N ILE A 809 -25.94 19.48 -21.41
CA ILE A 809 -25.78 18.03 -21.28
C ILE A 809 -27.16 17.37 -21.30
N ALA A 810 -28.11 17.87 -20.50
CA ALA A 810 -29.48 17.36 -20.49
C ALA A 810 -30.18 17.52 -21.85
N LEU A 811 -30.00 18.66 -22.52
CA LEU A 811 -30.55 18.92 -23.86
C LEU A 811 -29.94 17.99 -24.92
N ALA A 812 -28.62 17.80 -24.91
CA ALA A 812 -27.95 16.87 -25.82
C ALA A 812 -28.42 15.43 -25.59
N VAL A 813 -28.55 15.01 -24.33
CA VAL A 813 -29.10 13.69 -23.98
C VAL A 813 -30.51 13.57 -24.54
N GLU A 814 -31.43 14.48 -24.23
CA GLU A 814 -32.82 14.45 -24.69
C GLU A 814 -32.93 14.25 -26.21
N ILE A 815 -32.15 14.99 -27.00
CA ILE A 815 -32.19 14.89 -28.47
C ILE A 815 -31.48 13.64 -29.01
N LEU A 816 -30.56 13.03 -28.25
CA LEU A 816 -29.93 11.74 -28.59
C LEU A 816 -30.80 10.53 -28.18
N THR A 817 -31.87 10.73 -27.40
CA THR A 817 -32.77 9.68 -26.89
C THR A 817 -34.06 9.37 -27.69
N PRO A 818 -34.37 9.87 -28.92
CA PRO A 818 -35.71 9.72 -29.51
C PRO A 818 -36.22 8.27 -29.62
N ASP A 819 -35.31 7.31 -29.80
CA ASP A 819 -35.65 5.88 -30.04
C ASP A 819 -34.83 4.88 -29.18
N ASN A 820 -33.96 5.34 -28.27
CA ASN A 820 -33.06 4.48 -27.48
C ASN A 820 -32.99 4.95 -26.01
N PRO A 821 -33.30 4.12 -24.99
CA PRO A 821 -33.39 4.55 -23.59
C PRO A 821 -32.10 5.05 -22.92
N ASP A 822 -30.95 5.11 -23.59
CA ASP A 822 -29.66 5.47 -22.98
C ASP A 822 -28.89 6.59 -23.73
N GLY A 823 -29.51 7.75 -23.91
CA GLY A 823 -28.90 8.92 -24.55
C GLY A 823 -27.61 9.39 -23.88
N ARG A 824 -27.45 9.15 -22.56
CA ARG A 824 -26.22 9.46 -21.82
C ARG A 824 -25.05 8.58 -22.26
N GLN A 825 -25.29 7.28 -22.43
CA GLN A 825 -24.27 6.37 -22.95
C GLN A 825 -23.85 6.78 -24.37
N ILE A 826 -24.81 7.13 -25.24
CA ILE A 826 -24.50 7.59 -26.60
C ILE A 826 -23.62 8.86 -26.58
N LEU A 827 -23.95 9.85 -25.75
CA LEU A 827 -23.14 11.05 -25.58
C LEU A 827 -21.70 10.72 -25.16
N VAL A 828 -21.53 9.83 -24.19
CA VAL A 828 -20.21 9.38 -23.73
C VAL A 828 -19.44 8.69 -24.86
N GLU A 829 -20.10 7.90 -25.69
CA GLU A 829 -19.46 7.22 -26.82
C GLU A 829 -19.00 8.19 -27.91
N ILE A 830 -19.82 9.19 -28.23
CA ILE A 830 -19.47 10.24 -29.19
C ILE A 830 -18.25 11.03 -28.69
N LEU A 831 -18.28 11.48 -27.44
CA LEU A 831 -17.18 12.24 -26.84
C LEU A 831 -15.90 11.39 -26.72
N HIS A 832 -16.04 10.12 -26.34
CA HIS A 832 -14.91 9.17 -26.25
C HIS A 832 -14.25 8.93 -27.60
N ALA A 833 -15.04 8.73 -28.66
CA ALA A 833 -14.54 8.55 -30.02
C ALA A 833 -13.72 9.75 -30.51
N LYS A 834 -14.12 10.97 -30.09
CA LYS A 834 -13.37 12.21 -30.37
C LYS A 834 -12.12 12.35 -29.49
N TYR A 835 -12.20 11.91 -28.23
CA TYR A 835 -11.14 12.09 -27.24
C TYR A 835 -9.91 11.20 -27.47
N VAL A 836 -10.15 9.92 -27.80
CA VAL A 836 -9.11 8.88 -27.85
C VAL A 836 -8.00 9.16 -28.86
N PRO A 837 -8.28 9.61 -30.10
CA PRO A 837 -7.24 9.90 -31.08
C PRO A 837 -6.19 10.90 -30.58
N SER A 838 -6.63 12.02 -29.99
CA SER A 838 -5.74 13.02 -29.41
C SER A 838 -4.92 12.45 -28.25
N LEU A 839 -5.54 11.65 -27.36
CA LEU A 839 -4.82 10.97 -26.28
C LEU A 839 -3.72 10.02 -26.80
N VAL A 840 -4.00 9.30 -27.88
CA VAL A 840 -3.04 8.40 -28.55
C VAL A 840 -1.90 9.19 -29.18
N GLN A 841 -2.19 10.31 -29.84
CA GLN A 841 -1.21 11.17 -30.52
C GLN A 841 -0.23 11.85 -29.56
N VAL A 842 -0.69 12.17 -28.36
CA VAL A 842 0.14 12.78 -27.32
C VAL A 842 1.19 11.80 -26.77
N LEU A 843 0.94 10.48 -26.86
CA LEU A 843 1.91 9.44 -26.54
C LEU A 843 2.80 9.09 -27.74
N ASP A 844 4.05 8.68 -27.45
CA ASP A 844 4.94 8.14 -28.49
C ASP A 844 4.39 6.79 -29.00
N LYS A 845 4.40 6.57 -30.33
CA LYS A 845 3.97 5.30 -30.94
C LYS A 845 4.68 4.09 -30.32
N ARG A 846 5.97 4.21 -29.97
CA ARG A 846 6.73 3.13 -29.33
C ARG A 846 6.19 2.82 -27.94
N ALA A 847 5.66 3.80 -27.22
CA ALA A 847 5.04 3.55 -25.92
C ALA A 847 3.86 2.58 -26.06
N LEU A 848 3.04 2.72 -27.11
CA LEU A 848 1.95 1.77 -27.42
C LEU A 848 2.49 0.39 -27.81
N GLN A 849 3.52 0.33 -28.65
CA GLN A 849 4.14 -0.94 -29.03
C GLN A 849 4.74 -1.67 -27.83
N SER A 850 5.34 -0.92 -26.88
CA SER A 850 5.91 -1.47 -25.64
C SER A 850 4.82 -2.16 -24.81
N ARG A 851 3.62 -1.57 -24.75
CA ARG A 851 2.48 -2.15 -24.04
C ARG A 851 2.05 -3.48 -24.66
N ASN A 852 2.00 -3.54 -25.98
CA ASN A 852 1.58 -4.73 -26.70
C ASN A 852 2.57 -5.88 -26.46
N VAL A 853 3.88 -5.63 -26.47
CA VAL A 853 4.89 -6.67 -26.21
C VAL A 853 4.92 -7.11 -24.74
N MET A 854 4.77 -6.16 -23.79
CA MET A 854 4.71 -6.49 -22.36
C MET A 854 3.47 -7.33 -22.00
N ARG A 855 2.32 -7.00 -22.59
CA ARG A 855 1.07 -7.77 -22.43
C ARG A 855 1.15 -9.13 -23.12
N GLY A 856 1.72 -9.19 -24.32
CA GLY A 856 1.96 -10.46 -25.01
C GLY A 856 2.89 -11.39 -24.22
N ALA A 857 3.95 -10.86 -23.62
CA ALA A 857 4.82 -11.63 -22.72
C ALA A 857 4.06 -12.14 -21.49
N ALA A 858 3.26 -11.28 -20.83
CA ALA A 858 2.44 -11.68 -19.70
C ALA A 858 1.45 -12.81 -20.05
N MET A 859 0.84 -12.75 -21.23
CA MET A 859 -0.06 -13.82 -21.71
C MET A 859 0.70 -15.14 -21.90
N LEU A 860 1.91 -15.13 -22.47
CA LEU A 860 2.71 -16.35 -22.62
C LEU A 860 3.08 -16.97 -21.27
N HIS A 861 3.43 -16.15 -20.28
CA HIS A 861 3.66 -16.61 -18.91
C HIS A 861 2.38 -17.20 -18.29
N ALA A 862 1.23 -16.54 -18.45
CA ALA A 862 -0.06 -17.03 -17.96
C ALA A 862 -0.46 -18.35 -18.60
N LEU A 863 -0.30 -18.50 -19.92
CA LEU A 863 -0.55 -19.74 -20.66
C LEU A 863 0.40 -20.87 -20.27
N SER A 864 1.58 -20.54 -19.75
CA SER A 864 2.56 -21.51 -19.28
C SER A 864 2.35 -21.90 -17.81
N ASN A 865 1.41 -21.26 -17.11
CA ASN A 865 1.24 -21.31 -15.64
C ASN A 865 2.55 -20.99 -14.88
N GLU A 866 3.38 -20.13 -15.45
CA GLU A 866 4.67 -19.71 -14.87
C GLU A 866 4.57 -18.30 -14.34
N LEU A 867 5.16 -18.02 -13.17
CA LEU A 867 5.18 -16.67 -12.62
C LEU A 867 5.98 -15.73 -13.53
N PHE A 868 5.34 -14.65 -13.99
CA PHE A 868 6.04 -13.60 -14.75
C PHE A 868 6.86 -12.74 -13.79
N THR A 869 8.19 -12.86 -13.87
CA THR A 869 9.13 -12.16 -13.01
C THR A 869 10.17 -11.43 -13.85
N ILE A 870 10.42 -10.17 -13.54
CA ILE A 870 11.53 -9.39 -14.12
C ILE A 870 12.37 -8.75 -13.01
N GLU A 871 13.59 -8.36 -13.31
CA GLU A 871 14.48 -7.65 -12.38
C GLU A 871 14.26 -6.13 -12.46
N SER A 872 14.01 -5.48 -11.33
CA SER A 872 13.90 -4.02 -11.23
C SER A 872 15.25 -3.31 -11.42
N PRO A 873 15.28 -1.97 -11.57
CA PRO A 873 16.53 -1.24 -11.74
C PRO A 873 17.52 -1.34 -10.56
N THR A 874 17.04 -1.69 -9.36
CA THR A 874 17.88 -1.91 -8.15
C THR A 874 18.27 -3.37 -7.95
N GLY A 875 17.93 -4.26 -8.90
CA GLY A 875 18.18 -5.70 -8.80
C GLY A 875 17.11 -6.49 -8.05
N THR A 876 16.07 -5.82 -7.52
CA THR A 876 14.98 -6.50 -6.81
C THR A 876 14.02 -7.20 -7.77
N SER A 877 13.55 -8.41 -7.44
CA SER A 877 12.57 -9.14 -8.27
C SER A 877 11.18 -8.49 -8.27
N LEU A 878 10.61 -8.22 -9.46
CA LEU A 878 9.23 -7.77 -9.67
C LEU A 878 8.35 -8.96 -10.09
N ASN A 879 7.45 -9.38 -9.21
CA ASN A 879 6.53 -10.49 -9.46
C ASN A 879 5.20 -9.95 -9.96
N LEU A 880 4.93 -10.15 -11.26
CA LEU A 880 3.79 -9.57 -11.97
C LEU A 880 2.54 -10.46 -11.92
N GLY A 881 2.71 -11.74 -11.59
CA GLY A 881 1.60 -12.66 -11.35
C GLY A 881 0.98 -12.52 -9.95
N GLY A 882 0.12 -13.47 -9.60
CA GLY A 882 -0.56 -13.48 -8.31
C GLY A 882 -0.71 -14.88 -7.74
N SER A 883 -1.51 -14.98 -6.69
CA SER A 883 -1.89 -16.25 -6.09
C SER A 883 -3.16 -16.76 -6.77
N ALA A 884 -3.10 -17.98 -7.31
CA ALA A 884 -4.24 -18.74 -7.82
C ALA A 884 -4.58 -19.86 -6.84
N THR A 885 -5.86 -20.15 -6.65
CA THR A 885 -6.29 -21.30 -5.83
C THR A 885 -5.93 -22.60 -6.54
N THR A 886 -5.41 -23.59 -5.82
CA THR A 886 -5.25 -24.97 -6.33
C THR A 886 -6.44 -25.86 -5.95
N GLY A 887 -7.48 -25.27 -5.36
CA GLY A 887 -8.70 -25.94 -4.94
C GLY A 887 -8.80 -26.13 -3.43
N TYR A 888 -9.96 -26.65 -3.02
CA TYR A 888 -10.24 -26.99 -1.63
C TYR A 888 -9.43 -28.24 -1.23
N ILE A 889 -8.73 -28.14 -0.10
CA ILE A 889 -7.98 -29.22 0.51
C ILE A 889 -8.70 -29.58 1.81
N GLU A 890 -9.26 -30.78 1.85
CA GLU A 890 -9.72 -31.40 3.09
C GLU A 890 -8.51 -31.80 3.94
N GLY A 891 -8.42 -31.22 5.13
CA GLY A 891 -7.49 -31.60 6.17
C GLY A 891 -8.07 -32.64 7.11
N ASP A 892 -7.45 -32.74 8.28
CA ASP A 892 -7.79 -33.74 9.29
C ASP A 892 -9.24 -33.62 9.78
N ALA A 893 -9.80 -34.76 10.15
CA ALA A 893 -11.16 -34.82 10.70
C ALA A 893 -11.18 -34.46 12.19
N TYR A 894 -12.22 -33.75 12.61
CA TYR A 894 -12.55 -33.52 14.00
C TYR A 894 -14.04 -33.80 14.23
N LYS A 895 -14.44 -34.02 15.49
CA LYS A 895 -15.84 -34.27 15.85
C LYS A 895 -16.41 -33.06 16.54
N VAL A 896 -17.60 -32.63 16.13
CA VAL A 896 -18.43 -31.66 16.85
C VAL A 896 -19.64 -32.40 17.39
N TRP A 897 -19.89 -32.26 18.69
CA TRP A 897 -21.15 -32.69 19.29
C TRP A 897 -22.16 -31.55 19.16
N SER A 898 -23.35 -31.84 18.64
CA SER A 898 -24.49 -30.92 18.61
C SER A 898 -25.78 -31.73 18.48
N ASP A 899 -26.88 -31.22 19.07
CA ASP A 899 -28.23 -31.80 18.93
C ASP A 899 -28.29 -33.32 19.25
N GLY A 900 -27.50 -33.77 20.23
CA GLY A 900 -27.47 -35.16 20.69
C GLY A 900 -26.70 -36.14 19.78
N LYS A 901 -25.94 -35.66 18.78
CA LYS A 901 -25.17 -36.49 17.85
C LYS A 901 -23.74 -35.97 17.64
N TYR A 902 -22.82 -36.88 17.30
CA TYR A 902 -21.50 -36.51 16.82
C TYR A 902 -21.52 -36.28 15.31
N ASN A 903 -21.22 -35.06 14.91
CA ASN A 903 -21.00 -34.66 13.53
C ASN A 903 -19.50 -34.69 13.23
N GLN A 904 -19.06 -35.59 12.35
CA GLN A 904 -17.68 -35.58 11.86
C GLN A 904 -17.53 -34.42 10.86
N ARG A 905 -16.56 -33.55 11.12
CA ARG A 905 -16.19 -32.41 10.27
C ARG A 905 -14.74 -32.59 9.83
N LYS A 906 -14.34 -31.92 8.75
CA LYS A 906 -12.95 -31.86 8.31
C LYS A 906 -12.50 -30.41 8.25
N VAL A 907 -11.25 -30.16 8.59
CA VAL A 907 -10.63 -28.84 8.48
C VAL A 907 -10.56 -28.47 6.99
N GLY A 908 -11.07 -27.31 6.62
CA GLY A 908 -11.00 -26.81 5.26
C GLY A 908 -9.90 -25.78 5.05
N ARG A 909 -9.06 -25.96 4.02
CA ARG A 909 -8.19 -24.88 3.51
C ARG A 909 -8.22 -24.82 2.00
N PHE A 910 -7.85 -23.67 1.43
CA PHE A 910 -7.56 -23.57 0.00
C PHE A 910 -6.05 -23.60 -0.19
N GLY A 911 -5.59 -24.48 -1.07
CA GLY A 911 -4.22 -24.39 -1.55
C GLY A 911 -4.05 -23.18 -2.46
N ASP A 912 -2.86 -22.61 -2.49
CA ASP A 912 -2.50 -21.56 -3.41
C ASP A 912 -1.17 -21.83 -4.11
N GLU A 913 -1.06 -21.38 -5.35
CA GLU A 913 0.20 -21.32 -6.09
C GLU A 913 0.42 -19.92 -6.66
N LEU A 914 1.69 -19.52 -6.79
CA LEU A 914 2.05 -18.26 -7.44
C LEU A 914 2.23 -18.48 -8.94
N THR A 915 1.45 -17.77 -9.74
CA THR A 915 1.43 -17.94 -11.19
C THR A 915 1.00 -16.66 -11.90
N ALA A 916 1.44 -16.47 -13.13
CA ALA A 916 0.90 -15.44 -14.01
C ALA A 916 -0.57 -15.71 -14.40
N ALA A 917 -1.05 -16.96 -14.32
CA ALA A 917 -2.43 -17.32 -14.61
C ALA A 917 -3.44 -16.85 -13.54
N ALA A 918 -2.96 -16.28 -12.43
CA ALA A 918 -3.80 -15.87 -11.31
C ALA A 918 -4.92 -14.92 -11.73
N PRO A 919 -6.18 -15.23 -11.38
CA PRO A 919 -7.31 -14.47 -11.87
C PRO A 919 -7.44 -13.10 -11.20
N ARG A 920 -8.12 -12.19 -11.89
CA ARG A 920 -8.62 -10.93 -11.34
C ARG A 920 -10.10 -10.83 -11.63
N LEU A 921 -10.87 -10.40 -10.64
CA LEU A 921 -12.28 -10.07 -10.83
C LEU A 921 -12.39 -8.72 -11.56
N MET A 922 -13.14 -8.67 -12.65
CA MET A 922 -13.50 -7.48 -13.40
C MET A 922 -15.01 -7.53 -13.66
N ASP A 923 -15.77 -6.58 -13.10
CA ASP A 923 -17.22 -6.49 -13.24
C ASP A 923 -17.91 -7.85 -12.97
N ASP A 924 -17.58 -8.47 -11.83
CA ASP A 924 -18.02 -9.80 -11.39
C ASP A 924 -17.57 -11.01 -12.23
N VAL A 925 -16.77 -10.78 -13.28
CA VAL A 925 -16.17 -11.83 -14.11
C VAL A 925 -14.74 -12.12 -13.65
N SER A 926 -14.45 -13.39 -13.32
CA SER A 926 -13.11 -13.84 -12.98
C SER A 926 -12.30 -14.10 -14.26
N VAL A 927 -11.33 -13.23 -14.56
CA VAL A 927 -10.51 -13.33 -15.76
C VAL A 927 -9.13 -13.92 -15.42
N PRO A 928 -8.80 -15.15 -15.88
CA PRO A 928 -7.47 -15.73 -15.69
C PRO A 928 -6.38 -14.89 -16.35
N GLY A 929 -5.17 -14.89 -15.77
CA GLY A 929 -4.03 -14.17 -16.35
C GLY A 929 -4.05 -12.65 -16.16
N GLU A 930 -5.17 -12.07 -15.74
CA GLU A 930 -5.42 -10.63 -15.79
C GLU A 930 -4.56 -9.84 -14.80
N ARG A 931 -4.11 -10.46 -13.70
CA ARG A 931 -3.14 -9.81 -12.79
C ARG A 931 -1.80 -9.53 -13.48
N ALA A 932 -1.26 -10.53 -14.18
CA ALA A 932 -0.03 -10.39 -14.95
C ALA A 932 -0.22 -9.47 -16.16
N TYR A 933 -1.33 -9.61 -16.87
CA TYR A 933 -1.66 -8.79 -18.04
C TYR A 933 -1.78 -7.30 -17.68
N GLY A 934 -2.59 -6.96 -16.67
CA GLY A 934 -2.77 -5.59 -16.23
C GLY A 934 -1.58 -5.02 -15.47
N GLY A 935 -0.76 -5.89 -14.85
CA GLY A 935 0.41 -5.50 -14.07
C GLY A 935 1.68 -5.27 -14.90
N SER A 936 1.82 -5.91 -16.07
CA SER A 936 3.07 -5.92 -16.84
C SER A 936 3.49 -4.58 -17.44
N VAL A 937 2.54 -3.65 -17.61
CA VAL A 937 2.81 -2.29 -18.09
C VAL A 937 3.13 -1.32 -16.95
N PRO A 938 2.30 -1.20 -15.89
CA PRO A 938 2.56 -0.23 -14.82
C PRO A 938 3.73 -0.60 -13.92
N ALA A 939 3.91 -1.88 -13.57
CA ALA A 939 4.90 -2.28 -12.56
C ALA A 939 6.35 -1.88 -12.90
N PRO A 940 6.85 -2.09 -14.13
CA PRO A 940 8.22 -1.72 -14.47
C PRO A 940 8.44 -0.19 -14.41
N VAL A 941 7.47 0.60 -14.87
CA VAL A 941 7.56 2.07 -14.81
C VAL A 941 7.54 2.55 -13.35
N GLN A 942 6.61 2.04 -12.53
CA GLN A 942 6.58 2.38 -11.09
C GLN A 942 7.84 1.93 -10.34
N SER A 943 8.52 0.89 -10.82
CA SER A 943 9.78 0.43 -10.25
C SER A 943 10.96 1.37 -10.53
N LEU A 944 10.91 2.17 -11.61
CA LEU A 944 11.89 3.23 -11.85
C LEU A 944 11.73 4.37 -10.85
N ASP A 945 10.48 4.73 -10.52
CA ASP A 945 10.20 5.72 -9.47
C ASP A 945 10.75 5.23 -8.12
N ALA A 946 10.41 3.99 -7.76
CA ALA A 946 10.87 3.38 -6.53
C ALA A 946 12.40 3.27 -6.48
N ALA A 947 13.04 2.90 -7.59
CA ALA A 947 14.49 2.85 -7.70
C ALA A 947 15.15 4.22 -7.53
N THR A 948 14.54 5.28 -8.09
CA THR A 948 15.00 6.66 -7.91
C THR A 948 14.99 7.06 -6.43
N VAL A 949 13.91 6.70 -5.72
CA VAL A 949 13.81 6.92 -4.26
C VAL A 949 14.83 6.10 -3.49
N ILE A 950 14.92 4.80 -3.77
CA ILE A 950 15.84 3.87 -3.10
C ILE A 950 17.28 4.37 -3.22
N ARG A 951 17.72 4.72 -4.42
CA ARG A 951 19.09 5.17 -4.68
C ARG A 951 19.37 6.54 -4.05
N THR A 952 18.39 7.43 -4.04
CA THR A 952 18.52 8.74 -3.37
C THR A 952 18.62 8.60 -1.85
N ALA A 953 17.96 7.59 -1.28
CA ALA A 953 17.97 7.29 0.16
C ALA A 953 19.09 6.31 0.59
N SER A 954 19.98 5.89 -0.32
CA SER A 954 21.08 4.96 -0.02
C SER A 954 22.44 5.47 -0.53
N GLY A 955 23.50 4.75 -0.16
CA GLY A 955 24.81 4.86 -0.78
C GLY A 955 25.39 6.27 -0.78
N LYS A 956 25.89 6.70 -1.95
CA LYS A 956 26.59 7.98 -2.10
C LYS A 956 25.65 9.18 -1.97
N SER A 957 24.43 9.09 -2.49
CA SER A 957 23.42 10.16 -2.39
C SER A 957 23.08 10.44 -0.93
N TRP A 958 22.83 9.38 -0.15
CA TRP A 958 22.59 9.53 1.29
C TRP A 958 23.80 10.10 2.04
N SER A 959 25.01 9.63 1.73
CA SER A 959 26.24 10.12 2.36
C SER A 959 26.46 11.62 2.10
N ARG A 960 26.18 12.10 0.88
CA ARG A 960 26.23 13.52 0.53
C ARG A 960 25.19 14.33 1.30
N LEU A 961 23.96 13.81 1.40
CA LEU A 961 22.87 14.45 2.14
C LEU A 961 23.19 14.56 3.63
N GLU A 962 23.69 13.49 4.25
CA GLU A 962 24.09 13.48 5.65
C GLU A 962 25.19 14.52 5.94
N ALA A 963 26.21 14.61 5.07
CA ALA A 963 27.26 15.60 5.18
C ALA A 963 26.71 17.04 5.02
N ALA A 964 25.83 17.27 4.05
CA ALA A 964 25.24 18.57 3.77
C ALA A 964 24.31 19.07 4.89
N SER A 965 23.72 18.16 5.65
CA SER A 965 22.84 18.43 6.80
C SER A 965 23.56 18.32 8.15
N GLY A 966 24.90 18.22 8.18
CA GLY A 966 25.67 18.14 9.43
C GLY A 966 25.30 16.94 10.31
N GLY A 967 25.01 15.79 9.69
CA GLY A 967 24.61 14.55 10.35
C GLY A 967 23.13 14.45 10.73
N ALA A 968 22.28 15.39 10.29
CA ALA A 968 20.84 15.38 10.58
C ALA A 968 19.99 15.57 9.32
N PRO A 969 20.07 14.64 8.34
CA PRO A 969 19.33 14.74 7.10
C PRO A 969 17.82 14.65 7.33
N TYR A 970 17.05 15.43 6.56
CA TYR A 970 15.59 15.31 6.52
C TYR A 970 15.12 15.03 5.10
N LEU A 971 14.67 13.79 4.90
CA LEU A 971 14.15 13.27 3.65
C LEU A 971 12.97 12.38 3.99
N HIS A 972 11.75 12.80 3.62
CA HIS A 972 10.58 11.92 3.68
C HIS A 972 10.06 11.65 2.27
N THR A 973 9.75 10.39 1.99
CA THR A 973 9.38 9.91 0.66
C THR A 973 7.86 9.75 0.56
N ILE A 974 7.28 10.27 -0.50
CA ILE A 974 5.85 10.22 -0.81
C ILE A 974 5.70 9.50 -2.15
N TYR A 975 5.96 8.19 -2.15
CA TYR A 975 6.09 7.40 -3.37
C TYR A 975 7.15 7.93 -4.34
N ASP A 976 6.78 8.80 -5.27
CA ASP A 976 7.60 9.46 -6.29
C ASP A 976 7.84 10.96 -6.01
N ALA A 977 7.50 11.44 -4.82
CA ALA A 977 7.82 12.80 -4.37
C ALA A 977 8.65 12.80 -3.07
N PHE A 978 9.31 13.92 -2.80
CA PHE A 978 10.16 14.10 -1.62
C PHE A 978 9.75 15.33 -0.83
N LYS A 979 9.72 15.21 0.49
CA LYS A 979 9.68 16.34 1.42
C LYS A 979 11.06 16.54 2.02
N VAL A 980 11.59 17.76 1.92
CA VAL A 980 12.94 18.12 2.36
C VAL A 980 12.97 19.42 3.16
N ASP A 981 14.06 19.66 3.88
CA ASP A 981 14.38 20.96 4.49
C ASP A 981 15.43 21.74 3.68
N ALA A 982 15.70 22.98 4.08
CA ALA A 982 16.65 23.84 3.37
C ALA A 982 18.12 23.40 3.52
N MET A 983 18.46 22.52 4.47
CA MET A 983 19.82 21.99 4.61
C MET A 983 20.17 21.01 3.49
N GLY A 984 19.21 20.14 3.15
CA GLY A 984 19.35 19.10 2.13
C GLY A 984 18.88 19.48 0.73
N TYR A 985 18.07 20.54 0.60
CA TYR A 985 17.31 20.86 -0.63
C TYR A 985 18.10 20.74 -1.95
N ASP A 986 19.19 21.47 -2.13
CA ASP A 986 19.97 21.44 -3.37
C ASP A 986 20.69 20.10 -3.62
N VAL A 987 21.09 19.40 -2.57
CA VAL A 987 21.70 18.06 -2.70
C VAL A 987 20.67 17.04 -3.13
N VAL A 988 19.48 17.04 -2.53
CA VAL A 988 18.40 16.14 -2.95
C VAL A 988 17.99 16.45 -4.38
N LEU A 989 17.85 17.73 -4.73
CA LEU A 989 17.49 18.17 -6.08
C LEU A 989 18.50 17.68 -7.14
N GLU A 990 19.80 17.75 -6.85
CA GLU A 990 20.85 17.26 -7.74
C GLU A 990 20.83 15.73 -7.85
N GLU A 991 20.87 15.05 -6.70
CA GLU A 991 20.99 13.58 -6.62
C GLU A 991 19.79 12.86 -7.22
N VAL A 992 18.56 13.33 -6.94
CA VAL A 992 17.35 12.68 -7.45
C VAL A 992 17.26 12.74 -8.97
N ASN A 993 17.60 13.89 -9.57
CA ASN A 993 17.54 14.08 -11.02
C ASN A 993 18.63 13.29 -11.73
N GLN A 994 19.84 13.23 -11.15
CA GLN A 994 20.93 12.42 -11.67
C GLN A 994 20.61 10.92 -11.58
N ASN A 995 20.14 10.46 -10.41
CA ASN A 995 19.74 9.07 -10.20
C ASN A 995 18.63 8.65 -11.17
N TRP A 996 17.60 9.48 -11.34
CA TRP A 996 16.52 9.24 -12.29
C TRP A 996 17.02 9.12 -13.73
N LEU A 997 17.89 10.04 -14.16
CA LEU A 997 18.48 10.02 -15.49
C LEU A 997 19.30 8.73 -15.71
N ASP A 998 20.18 8.41 -14.77
CA ASP A 998 21.06 7.24 -14.87
C ASP A 998 20.26 5.94 -14.93
N LEU A 999 19.26 5.79 -14.05
CA LEU A 999 18.38 4.62 -14.05
C LEU A 999 17.65 4.47 -15.39
N ASN A 1000 17.13 5.56 -15.93
CA ASN A 1000 16.43 5.53 -17.21
C ASN A 1000 17.37 5.21 -18.39
N MET A 1001 18.62 5.65 -18.35
CA MET A 1001 19.58 5.38 -19.42
C MET A 1001 20.18 3.97 -19.33
N GLN A 1002 20.41 3.45 -18.13
CA GLN A 1002 21.16 2.20 -17.91
C GLN A 1002 20.30 0.93 -17.84
N TRP A 1003 19.02 1.06 -17.53
CA TRP A 1003 18.11 -0.08 -17.41
C TRP A 1003 17.00 -0.04 -18.47
N SER A 1004 16.52 -1.22 -18.87
CA SER A 1004 15.45 -1.42 -19.85
C SER A 1004 14.51 -2.55 -19.42
N TYR A 1005 13.23 -2.22 -19.21
CA TYR A 1005 12.22 -3.25 -18.91
C TYR A 1005 11.96 -4.19 -20.10
N LEU A 1006 12.25 -3.75 -21.33
CA LEU A 1006 12.13 -4.58 -22.53
C LEU A 1006 13.19 -5.67 -22.53
N GLU A 1007 14.43 -5.33 -22.18
CA GLU A 1007 15.53 -6.29 -22.05
C GLU A 1007 15.24 -7.32 -20.96
N LYS A 1008 14.80 -6.86 -19.77
CA LYS A 1008 14.45 -7.77 -18.67
C LYS A 1008 13.26 -8.67 -18.99
N THR A 1009 12.33 -8.21 -19.81
CA THR A 1009 11.23 -9.04 -20.32
C THR A 1009 11.71 -10.07 -21.35
N SER A 1010 12.72 -9.72 -22.16
CA SER A 1010 13.35 -10.63 -23.11
C SER A 1010 14.03 -11.79 -22.39
N ASP A 1011 14.76 -11.47 -21.31
CA ASP A 1011 15.37 -12.48 -20.43
C ASP A 1011 14.31 -13.39 -19.80
N ALA A 1012 13.20 -12.83 -19.31
CA ALA A 1012 12.09 -13.60 -18.76
C ALA A 1012 11.47 -14.56 -19.78
N LEU A 1013 11.28 -14.12 -21.04
CA LEU A 1013 10.74 -14.96 -22.12
C LEU A 1013 11.73 -16.06 -22.57
N ASN A 1014 13.03 -15.78 -22.59
CA ASN A 1014 14.04 -16.79 -22.87
C ASN A 1014 14.01 -17.90 -21.81
N ASN A 1015 13.87 -17.54 -20.54
CA ASN A 1015 13.74 -18.49 -19.43
C ASN A 1015 12.41 -19.25 -19.45
N LEU A 1016 11.32 -18.64 -19.93
CA LEU A 1016 9.99 -19.24 -19.98
C LEU A 1016 9.97 -20.53 -20.82
N ARG A 1017 10.66 -20.56 -21.97
CA ARG A 1017 10.68 -21.73 -22.85
C ARG A 1017 11.27 -22.96 -22.17
N THR A 1018 12.37 -22.78 -21.44
CA THR A 1018 13.02 -23.84 -20.67
C THR A 1018 12.10 -24.32 -19.55
N LYS A 1019 11.55 -23.40 -18.75
CA LYS A 1019 10.62 -23.74 -17.66
C LYS A 1019 9.36 -24.48 -18.13
N PHE A 1020 8.78 -24.03 -19.24
CA PHE A 1020 7.63 -24.70 -19.85
C PHE A 1020 7.98 -26.13 -20.30
N ALA A 1021 9.14 -26.32 -20.93
CA ALA A 1021 9.60 -27.65 -21.33
C ALA A 1021 9.86 -28.56 -20.11
N GLU A 1022 10.49 -28.04 -19.06
CA GLU A 1022 10.76 -28.74 -17.80
C GLU A 1022 9.46 -29.16 -17.09
N ARG A 1023 8.48 -28.26 -16.97
CA ARG A 1023 7.18 -28.51 -16.31
C ARG A 1023 6.45 -29.72 -16.89
N TYR A 1024 6.51 -29.91 -18.20
CA TYR A 1024 5.86 -31.01 -18.91
C TYR A 1024 6.86 -32.08 -19.39
N SER A 1025 8.07 -32.10 -18.83
CA SER A 1025 9.07 -33.13 -19.10
C SER A 1025 8.66 -34.43 -18.42
N GLY A 1026 8.71 -35.55 -19.14
CA GLY A 1026 8.34 -36.88 -18.62
C GLY A 1026 6.85 -37.14 -18.40
N ARG A 1027 5.96 -36.14 -18.56
CA ARG A 1027 4.49 -36.32 -18.54
C ARG A 1027 3.97 -36.92 -19.85
N ASP A 1028 2.98 -37.80 -19.79
CA ASP A 1028 2.34 -38.36 -20.98
C ASP A 1028 1.56 -37.26 -21.71
N PRO A 1029 1.60 -37.18 -23.06
CA PRO A 1029 0.83 -36.19 -23.80
C PRO A 1029 -0.68 -36.21 -23.53
N ASN A 1030 -1.24 -37.33 -23.05
CA ASN A 1030 -2.66 -37.48 -22.73
C ASN A 1030 -2.98 -37.21 -21.25
N ASP A 1031 -1.98 -36.91 -20.42
CA ASP A 1031 -2.21 -36.56 -19.02
C ASP A 1031 -3.12 -35.34 -18.92
N ALA A 1032 -4.08 -35.40 -18.00
CA ALA A 1032 -4.99 -34.30 -17.72
C ALA A 1032 -4.23 -33.09 -17.13
N LEU A 1033 -4.66 -31.89 -17.49
CA LEU A 1033 -4.15 -30.65 -16.92
C LEU A 1033 -4.90 -30.28 -15.64
N THR A 1034 -4.21 -29.63 -14.72
CA THR A 1034 -4.83 -28.96 -13.57
C THR A 1034 -5.67 -27.76 -14.02
N ALA A 1035 -6.58 -27.29 -13.17
CA ALA A 1035 -7.42 -26.13 -13.45
C ALA A 1035 -6.60 -24.89 -13.82
N ASN A 1036 -5.50 -24.61 -13.09
CA ASN A 1036 -4.66 -23.44 -13.35
C ASN A 1036 -3.83 -23.59 -14.64
N GLU A 1037 -3.31 -24.78 -14.94
CA GLU A 1037 -2.56 -25.07 -16.19
C GLU A 1037 -3.41 -24.82 -17.44
N TRP A 1038 -4.73 -25.05 -17.38
CA TRP A 1038 -5.63 -24.82 -18.52
C TRP A 1038 -6.37 -23.49 -18.48
N SER A 1039 -6.52 -22.87 -17.30
CA SER A 1039 -7.40 -21.71 -17.05
C SER A 1039 -7.38 -20.64 -18.15
N MET A 1040 -6.19 -20.15 -18.51
CA MET A 1040 -6.04 -19.10 -19.52
C MET A 1040 -6.37 -19.59 -20.94
N ALA A 1041 -5.90 -20.77 -21.35
CA ALA A 1041 -6.19 -21.32 -22.67
C ALA A 1041 -7.68 -21.64 -22.83
N GLY A 1042 -8.30 -22.20 -21.78
CA GLY A 1042 -9.73 -22.45 -21.71
C GLY A 1042 -10.56 -21.18 -21.85
N TYR A 1043 -10.21 -20.12 -21.10
CA TYR A 1043 -10.84 -18.81 -21.20
C TYR A 1043 -10.74 -18.21 -22.61
N LEU A 1044 -9.58 -18.30 -23.25
CA LEU A 1044 -9.39 -17.73 -24.59
C LEU A 1044 -10.22 -18.49 -25.66
N LEU A 1045 -10.33 -19.81 -25.54
CA LEU A 1045 -11.06 -20.67 -26.48
C LEU A 1045 -12.56 -20.75 -26.22
N GLU A 1046 -13.05 -20.12 -25.15
CA GLU A 1046 -14.47 -20.08 -24.80
C GLU A 1046 -15.30 -19.49 -25.94
N GLN A 1047 -16.39 -20.17 -26.27
CA GLN A 1047 -17.26 -19.80 -27.38
C GLN A 1047 -18.36 -18.85 -26.91
N THR A 1048 -18.40 -17.67 -27.51
CA THR A 1048 -19.50 -16.71 -27.35
C THR A 1048 -20.30 -16.62 -28.65
N LYS A 1049 -21.62 -16.45 -28.53
CA LYS A 1049 -22.48 -16.16 -29.68
C LYS A 1049 -22.49 -14.66 -29.92
N VAL A 1050 -21.93 -14.22 -31.05
CA VAL A 1050 -21.99 -12.84 -31.53
C VAL A 1050 -22.69 -12.86 -32.88
N GLU A 1051 -23.80 -12.12 -33.02
CA GLU A 1051 -24.61 -12.08 -34.25
C GLU A 1051 -24.99 -13.47 -34.79
N GLY A 1052 -25.30 -14.40 -33.89
CA GLY A 1052 -25.66 -15.78 -34.24
C GLY A 1052 -24.49 -16.71 -34.63
N LYS A 1053 -23.25 -16.20 -34.68
CA LYS A 1053 -22.03 -16.99 -34.94
C LYS A 1053 -21.31 -17.32 -33.63
N SER A 1054 -20.89 -18.58 -33.48
CA SER A 1054 -20.03 -19.02 -32.38
C SER A 1054 -18.57 -18.68 -32.70
N ILE A 1055 -17.97 -17.81 -31.90
CA ILE A 1055 -16.58 -17.34 -32.05
C ILE A 1055 -15.84 -17.36 -30.71
N SER A 1056 -14.52 -17.54 -30.76
CA SER A 1056 -13.61 -17.35 -29.61
C SER A 1056 -13.36 -15.86 -29.36
N SER A 1057 -14.37 -15.12 -28.89
CA SER A 1057 -14.29 -13.65 -28.74
C SER A 1057 -13.20 -13.21 -27.77
N ASN A 1058 -12.94 -13.99 -26.71
CA ASN A 1058 -11.87 -13.73 -25.75
C ASN A 1058 -10.49 -13.79 -26.41
N LEU A 1059 -10.24 -14.82 -27.24
CA LEU A 1059 -9.02 -14.93 -28.04
C LEU A 1059 -8.87 -13.76 -29.02
N MET A 1060 -9.93 -13.44 -29.76
CA MET A 1060 -9.93 -12.31 -30.71
C MET A 1060 -9.62 -10.98 -29.99
N ASN A 1061 -10.29 -10.70 -28.88
CA ASN A 1061 -10.11 -9.48 -28.09
C ASN A 1061 -8.70 -9.36 -27.53
N LYS A 1062 -8.12 -10.45 -27.02
CA LYS A 1062 -6.75 -10.41 -26.51
C LYS A 1062 -5.73 -10.28 -27.65
N LEU A 1063 -5.92 -10.98 -28.78
CA LEU A 1063 -5.06 -10.85 -29.96
C LEU A 1063 -5.05 -9.44 -30.53
N SER A 1064 -6.20 -8.77 -30.65
CA SER A 1064 -6.25 -7.38 -31.15
C SER A 1064 -5.45 -6.40 -30.30
N LYS A 1065 -5.27 -6.69 -29.00
CA LYS A 1065 -4.52 -5.86 -28.06
C LYS A 1065 -3.03 -6.19 -27.97
N VAL A 1066 -2.58 -7.34 -28.46
CA VAL A 1066 -1.17 -7.77 -28.34
C VAL A 1066 -0.47 -7.91 -29.68
N LEU A 1067 -1.20 -8.03 -30.78
CA LEU A 1067 -0.63 -7.90 -32.11
C LEU A 1067 -0.12 -6.46 -32.31
N ASP A 1068 0.94 -6.30 -33.11
CA ASP A 1068 1.52 -4.98 -33.40
C ASP A 1068 0.70 -4.26 -34.47
N LEU A 1069 -0.56 -3.97 -34.13
CA LEU A 1069 -1.54 -3.37 -35.03
C LEU A 1069 -1.72 -1.88 -34.72
N PRO A 1070 -1.95 -1.04 -35.75
CA PRO A 1070 -2.23 0.37 -35.53
C PRO A 1070 -3.56 0.55 -34.80
N VAL A 1071 -3.59 1.43 -33.80
CA VAL A 1071 -4.81 1.75 -33.03
C VAL A 1071 -5.71 2.73 -33.79
N VAL A 1072 -5.09 3.64 -34.55
CA VAL A 1072 -5.77 4.64 -35.37
C VAL A 1072 -5.32 4.52 -36.82
N ASP A 1073 -6.18 4.91 -37.75
CA ASP A 1073 -5.86 4.97 -39.18
C ASP A 1073 -5.10 6.24 -39.55
N LYS A 1074 -4.87 6.43 -40.86
CA LYS A 1074 -4.15 7.60 -41.40
C LYS A 1074 -4.90 8.93 -41.20
N ASP A 1075 -6.20 8.86 -40.95
CA ASP A 1075 -7.11 10.00 -40.76
C ASP A 1075 -7.42 10.19 -39.26
N ASN A 1076 -6.60 9.58 -38.37
CA ASN A 1076 -6.72 9.60 -36.92
C ASN A 1076 -8.05 9.03 -36.38
N LYS A 1077 -8.72 8.13 -37.10
CA LYS A 1077 -9.92 7.44 -36.62
C LYS A 1077 -9.57 6.11 -35.96
N LEU A 1078 -10.31 5.75 -34.90
CA LEU A 1078 -10.11 4.47 -34.18
C LEU A 1078 -10.40 3.28 -35.10
N ILE A 1079 -9.49 2.30 -35.13
CA ILE A 1079 -9.69 1.07 -35.90
C ILE A 1079 -10.35 0.02 -34.97
N GLU A 1080 -11.60 -0.33 -35.26
CA GLU A 1080 -12.35 -1.27 -34.43
C GLU A 1080 -12.12 -2.75 -34.79
N LYS A 1081 -11.80 -3.02 -36.06
CA LYS A 1081 -11.68 -4.39 -36.59
C LYS A 1081 -10.42 -4.54 -37.43
N HIS A 1082 -9.68 -5.61 -37.15
CA HIS A 1082 -8.48 -6.01 -37.88
C HIS A 1082 -8.67 -7.41 -38.46
N PRO A 1083 -8.74 -7.57 -39.80
CA PRO A 1083 -8.86 -8.89 -40.44
C PRO A 1083 -7.76 -9.87 -40.00
N GLU A 1084 -6.56 -9.38 -39.70
CA GLU A 1084 -5.43 -10.18 -39.24
C GLU A 1084 -5.70 -10.91 -37.91
N VAL A 1085 -6.55 -10.31 -37.05
CA VAL A 1085 -6.97 -10.92 -35.77
C VAL A 1085 -7.89 -12.11 -36.02
N GLU A 1086 -8.84 -11.97 -36.95
CA GLU A 1086 -9.76 -13.05 -37.33
C GLU A 1086 -8.98 -14.23 -37.93
N GLU A 1087 -8.04 -13.93 -38.82
CA GLU A 1087 -7.19 -14.96 -39.42
C GLU A 1087 -6.29 -15.66 -38.40
N ALA A 1088 -5.65 -14.92 -37.50
CA ALA A 1088 -4.81 -15.49 -36.45
C ALA A 1088 -5.62 -16.38 -35.49
N THR A 1089 -6.82 -15.93 -35.12
CA THR A 1089 -7.76 -16.71 -34.30
C THR A 1089 -8.08 -18.03 -34.99
N LYS A 1090 -8.45 -17.98 -36.28
CA LYS A 1090 -8.77 -19.18 -37.06
C LYS A 1090 -7.59 -20.15 -37.14
N ARG A 1091 -6.36 -19.65 -37.39
CA ARG A 1091 -5.16 -20.50 -37.43
C ARG A 1091 -4.89 -21.22 -36.10
N ILE A 1092 -5.14 -20.56 -34.97
CA ILE A 1092 -5.01 -21.19 -33.65
C ILE A 1092 -6.10 -22.26 -33.45
N GLU A 1093 -7.35 -21.96 -33.79
CA GLU A 1093 -8.45 -22.92 -33.71
C GLU A 1093 -8.21 -24.16 -34.57
N ASP A 1094 -7.72 -23.98 -35.81
CA ASP A 1094 -7.40 -25.07 -36.73
C ASP A 1094 -6.31 -25.99 -36.16
N VAL A 1095 -5.29 -25.44 -35.49
CA VAL A 1095 -4.26 -26.23 -34.77
C VAL A 1095 -4.87 -27.01 -33.61
N MET A 1096 -5.78 -26.41 -32.84
CA MET A 1096 -6.44 -27.08 -31.72
C MET A 1096 -7.33 -28.23 -32.20
N ILE A 1097 -8.08 -28.03 -33.28
CA ILE A 1097 -8.89 -29.07 -33.91
C ILE A 1097 -8.01 -30.25 -34.35
N ALA A 1098 -6.85 -29.96 -34.95
CA ALA A 1098 -5.91 -30.99 -35.41
C ALA A 1098 -5.34 -31.85 -34.27
N VAL A 1099 -5.26 -31.34 -33.04
CA VAL A 1099 -4.82 -32.11 -31.86
C VAL A 1099 -5.94 -32.71 -31.03
N GLY A 1100 -7.19 -32.62 -31.50
CA GLY A 1100 -8.37 -33.24 -30.86
C GLY A 1100 -9.15 -32.34 -29.91
N TYR A 1101 -8.89 -31.03 -29.90
CA TYR A 1101 -9.66 -30.05 -29.13
C TYR A 1101 -10.49 -29.16 -30.06
N ASN A 1102 -11.79 -29.43 -30.19
CA ASN A 1102 -12.69 -28.56 -30.94
C ASN A 1102 -13.30 -27.51 -30.00
N PRO A 1103 -13.01 -26.19 -30.14
CA PRO A 1103 -13.56 -25.17 -29.26
C PRO A 1103 -15.10 -25.14 -29.19
N LYS A 1104 -15.78 -25.55 -30.27
CA LYS A 1104 -17.26 -25.62 -30.34
C LYS A 1104 -17.84 -26.87 -29.69
N SER A 1105 -17.02 -27.88 -29.44
CA SER A 1105 -17.40 -29.13 -28.80
C SER A 1105 -16.17 -29.70 -28.09
N PRO A 1106 -15.70 -29.05 -27.01
CA PRO A 1106 -14.43 -29.38 -26.40
C PRO A 1106 -14.50 -30.76 -25.73
N PRO A 1107 -13.37 -31.50 -25.66
CA PRO A 1107 -13.28 -32.73 -24.90
C PRO A 1107 -13.55 -32.47 -23.42
N ALA A 1108 -14.03 -33.49 -22.69
CA ALA A 1108 -14.38 -33.37 -21.28
C ALA A 1108 -13.20 -32.93 -20.38
N GLN A 1109 -11.96 -33.29 -20.74
CA GLN A 1109 -10.76 -32.83 -20.05
C GLN A 1109 -9.65 -32.45 -21.03
N PRO A 1110 -8.99 -31.29 -20.83
CA PRO A 1110 -7.82 -30.88 -21.60
C PRO A 1110 -6.55 -31.65 -21.16
N THR A 1111 -5.61 -31.82 -22.09
CA THR A 1111 -4.41 -32.66 -21.88
C THR A 1111 -3.11 -31.89 -22.14
N VAL A 1112 -1.97 -32.45 -21.71
CA VAL A 1112 -0.62 -31.92 -21.98
C VAL A 1112 -0.38 -31.65 -23.48
N ARG A 1113 -0.93 -32.49 -24.37
CA ARG A 1113 -0.87 -32.28 -25.82
C ARG A 1113 -1.59 -31.00 -26.24
N HIS A 1114 -2.78 -30.75 -25.69
CA HIS A 1114 -3.58 -29.57 -26.04
C HIS A 1114 -2.87 -28.27 -25.63
N ILE A 1115 -2.31 -28.18 -24.42
CA ILE A 1115 -1.62 -26.95 -23.99
C ILE A 1115 -0.33 -26.71 -24.75
N LYS A 1116 0.45 -27.76 -25.06
CA LYS A 1116 1.67 -27.63 -25.89
C LYS A 1116 1.33 -27.10 -27.28
N ALA A 1117 0.27 -27.61 -27.92
CA ALA A 1117 -0.19 -27.14 -29.22
C ALA A 1117 -0.69 -25.70 -29.18
N PHE A 1118 -1.51 -25.35 -28.18
CA PHE A 1118 -2.03 -23.98 -28.02
C PHE A 1118 -0.90 -22.98 -27.81
N VAL A 1119 -0.01 -23.23 -26.84
CA VAL A 1119 1.12 -22.34 -26.53
C VAL A 1119 2.03 -22.17 -27.74
N GLN A 1120 2.29 -23.24 -28.51
CA GLN A 1120 3.11 -23.17 -29.71
C GLN A 1120 2.43 -22.35 -30.83
N ALA A 1121 1.14 -22.57 -31.09
CA ALA A 1121 0.38 -21.81 -32.09
C ALA A 1121 0.30 -20.33 -31.72
N PHE A 1122 -0.08 -20.04 -30.48
CA PHE A 1122 -0.19 -18.69 -29.96
C PHE A 1122 1.16 -17.96 -29.97
N SER A 1123 2.24 -18.62 -29.52
CA SER A 1123 3.60 -18.06 -29.56
C SER A 1123 4.07 -17.74 -30.98
N LYS A 1124 3.69 -18.57 -31.96
CA LYS A 1124 4.02 -18.37 -33.37
C LYS A 1124 3.29 -17.15 -33.95
N GLU A 1125 2.00 -17.01 -33.69
CA GLU A 1125 1.21 -15.83 -34.13
C GLU A 1125 1.77 -14.54 -33.52
N LEU A 1126 2.17 -14.58 -32.26
CA LEU A 1126 2.70 -13.38 -31.60
C LEU A 1126 4.12 -13.01 -32.04
N ASN A 1127 4.99 -14.00 -32.26
CA ASN A 1127 6.43 -13.81 -32.51
C ASN A 1127 7.09 -12.84 -31.49
N MET A 1128 6.76 -13.00 -30.19
CA MET A 1128 7.16 -12.06 -29.13
C MET A 1128 8.67 -11.82 -29.07
N GLN A 1129 9.49 -12.86 -29.14
CA GLN A 1129 10.94 -12.70 -29.05
C GLN A 1129 11.50 -11.84 -30.19
N GLY A 1130 11.03 -12.05 -31.42
CA GLY A 1130 11.49 -11.28 -32.59
C GLY A 1130 11.07 -9.82 -32.50
N ARG A 1131 9.81 -9.55 -32.10
CA ARG A 1131 9.28 -8.20 -31.91
C ARG A 1131 10.02 -7.46 -30.80
N LEU A 1132 10.27 -8.13 -29.67
CA LEU A 1132 10.96 -7.55 -28.54
C LEU A 1132 12.44 -7.23 -28.87
N ASN A 1133 13.15 -8.15 -29.53
CA ASN A 1133 14.53 -7.91 -29.97
C ASN A 1133 14.63 -6.72 -30.94
N LYS A 1134 13.69 -6.62 -31.90
CA LYS A 1134 13.61 -5.47 -32.82
C LYS A 1134 13.42 -4.17 -32.03
N MET A 1135 12.46 -4.17 -31.11
CA MET A 1135 12.14 -2.99 -30.31
C MET A 1135 13.30 -2.57 -29.39
N ILE A 1136 14.00 -3.51 -28.77
CA ILE A 1136 15.20 -3.26 -27.95
C ILE A 1136 16.27 -2.57 -28.81
N ALA A 1137 16.55 -3.08 -30.02
CA ALA A 1137 17.54 -2.48 -30.91
C ALA A 1137 17.18 -1.04 -31.31
N GLU A 1138 15.91 -0.79 -31.62
CA GLU A 1138 15.42 0.56 -31.96
C GLU A 1138 15.50 1.51 -30.77
N THR A 1139 15.00 1.08 -29.60
CA THR A 1139 14.97 1.91 -28.38
C THR A 1139 16.38 2.20 -27.85
N ASN A 1140 17.31 1.24 -27.87
CA ASN A 1140 18.69 1.48 -27.42
C ASN A 1140 19.40 2.53 -28.29
N ARG A 1141 19.27 2.44 -29.62
CA ARG A 1141 19.80 3.46 -30.54
C ARG A 1141 19.21 4.85 -30.26
N ASP A 1142 17.90 4.91 -30.03
CA ASP A 1142 17.21 6.17 -29.82
C ASP A 1142 17.54 6.76 -28.43
N LYS A 1143 17.73 5.91 -27.40
CA LYS A 1143 18.25 6.30 -26.08
C LYS A 1143 19.66 6.88 -26.17
N ASP A 1144 20.55 6.29 -26.96
CA ASP A 1144 21.91 6.82 -27.16
C ASP A 1144 21.89 8.23 -27.78
N ALA A 1145 20.99 8.44 -28.76
CA ALA A 1145 20.81 9.75 -29.38
C ALA A 1145 20.23 10.77 -28.40
N LEU A 1146 19.22 10.38 -27.61
CA LEU A 1146 18.62 11.22 -26.57
C LEU A 1146 19.66 11.58 -25.49
N LYS A 1147 20.43 10.61 -25.01
CA LYS A 1147 21.51 10.83 -24.05
C LYS A 1147 22.54 11.82 -24.57
N SER A 1148 22.97 11.68 -25.82
CA SER A 1148 23.92 12.60 -26.45
C SER A 1148 23.39 14.04 -26.50
N GLU A 1149 22.10 14.22 -26.78
CA GLU A 1149 21.47 15.56 -26.78
C GLU A 1149 21.36 16.15 -25.36
N ILE A 1150 21.04 15.32 -24.36
CA ILE A 1150 21.03 15.74 -22.95
C ILE A 1150 22.44 16.18 -22.52
N GLU A 1151 23.46 15.36 -22.80
CA GLU A 1151 24.85 15.66 -22.47
C GLU A 1151 25.32 16.96 -23.13
N LYS A 1152 24.92 17.20 -24.38
CA LYS A 1152 25.18 18.44 -25.10
C LYS A 1152 24.51 19.66 -24.42
N GLN A 1153 23.25 19.55 -24.03
CA GLN A 1153 22.54 20.62 -23.33
C GLN A 1153 23.17 20.95 -21.96
N ILE A 1154 23.71 19.93 -21.28
CA ILE A 1154 24.47 20.10 -20.04
C ILE A 1154 25.82 20.77 -20.32
N SER A 1155 26.57 20.32 -21.32
CA SER A 1155 27.91 20.85 -21.64
C SER A 1155 27.88 22.30 -22.11
N ASP A 1156 26.83 22.70 -22.81
CA ASP A 1156 26.66 24.07 -23.29
C ASP A 1156 26.34 25.06 -22.14
N GLY A 1157 26.31 24.58 -20.89
CA GLY A 1157 25.97 25.37 -19.70
C GLY A 1157 24.51 25.84 -19.69
N ASN A 1158 23.69 25.26 -20.58
CA ASN A 1158 22.34 25.73 -20.83
C ASN A 1158 21.34 25.07 -19.87
N PHE A 1159 21.43 23.76 -19.60
CA PHE A 1159 20.40 23.03 -18.85
C PHE A 1159 20.93 21.83 -18.05
N GLY A 1160 20.50 21.68 -16.78
CA GLY A 1160 20.50 20.39 -16.09
C GLY A 1160 19.15 19.68 -16.24
N VAL A 1161 19.08 18.36 -16.02
CA VAL A 1161 17.79 17.66 -15.91
C VAL A 1161 17.06 18.14 -14.67
N SER A 1162 15.79 18.54 -14.82
CA SER A 1162 14.94 19.07 -13.74
C SER A 1162 13.60 18.37 -13.75
N GLN A 1163 13.63 17.03 -13.74
CA GLN A 1163 12.46 16.17 -13.73
C GLN A 1163 11.72 16.23 -12.37
N TYR A 1164 12.48 16.19 -11.28
CA TYR A 1164 12.01 16.43 -9.91
C TYR A 1164 12.39 17.86 -9.56
N TYR A 1165 11.42 18.77 -9.47
CA TYR A 1165 11.75 20.20 -9.37
C TYR A 1165 10.77 21.03 -8.54
N ASP A 1166 9.49 20.89 -8.82
CA ASP A 1166 8.39 21.60 -8.16
C ASP A 1166 7.24 20.65 -7.76
N HIS A 1167 6.24 21.21 -7.08
CA HIS A 1167 5.05 20.53 -6.57
C HIS A 1167 3.83 20.91 -7.40
#